data_AF-A0AAJ0LQB0-F1
#
_entry.id   AF-A0AAJ0LQB0-F1
#
_cell.length_a   1.000
_cell.length_b   1.000
_cell.length_c   1.000
_cell.angle_alpha   90.00
_cell.angle_beta   90.00
_cell.angle_gamma   90.00
#
_symmetry.space_group_name_H-M   'P 1'
#
loop_
_entity.id
_entity.type
_entity.pdbx_description
1 polymer ?
#
loop_
_entity_poly.entity_id
_entity_poly.type
_entity_poly.pdbx_seq_one_letter_code
_entity_poly.pdbx_strand_id
1 'polypeptide(L)'
;MPTPVEEQIRAQIDLLLQLKLDGMDPVDRVNLENDIQQIEAQYALAVEKGKKSAGYKDISDSIAKNLPALVNGIYAADKAFKKGDYVSGSAALMSICASVLPILTAATATSGPVGVFIGALLSVVAQILSFFAPQQPSLESKIQKMLDQLKTDEEIESIKGFGHGVSSYASSLSSKCNGEHKWEAAVALPGKVSLTRNSKDVVGTDTNFSTTTEIGQWLTFDCDTPPRPYKIEKIDSDTSLTLAMEYTETSRSGSTCKYHLRKTVKKSINEILDMPLTNEDEADAFLMALKGLGWGLGRDQEKLDTPIFSNWKVAGYLEKESNQSKDGWPEVLGLWCQTYIQLLTANTMLCCVPSRRKLEAVLAATKESNKTSPLSDRVRARCHDAVLDLGAIVNAFPESWDADRKEMLRIVTAVRPVARERGLYVHVGHWMEDLVLYVARGNGKAAPLAWDYKRNTGWLVSLSIHTPKTQVDSFTPKYELLAVEKYPSRVSHFLLDSVSGNLSDTGPVIGDDLRDGRNPETYLDVSGLAFNDGTFGVEGSTHPKTLVSLAIENREMNDARYVNYYTIGKDGKSTRLNIQLNRADLAEIRSVYVPASALSDDPDGDALTGHSQRKQNSVLTYGGVRNSNRLYVAEQAEPFTVEGPEGWKSYNGIDVDAHYVWLFGKSGIACATHASMLKCRRGKIAHPSWIYLDFDKQFKRPEVANLCPCVDGTLIVSMLSDIYTADYTIDRKASRVVTSSWVKRGGKATQVVKMPIPCWSILESLHARLLDK
;
A
#
# COMPACT_ATOMS: atom_id res chain seq x y z
N MET A 1 -29.90 -6.75 -43.71
CA MET A 1 -30.22 -8.19 -43.71
C MET A 1 -29.15 -8.90 -42.90
N PRO A 2 -29.51 -9.86 -42.04
CA PRO A 2 -28.52 -10.61 -41.27
C PRO A 2 -27.58 -11.37 -42.21
N THR A 3 -26.33 -11.54 -41.79
CA THR A 3 -25.36 -12.36 -42.55
C THR A 3 -25.65 -13.85 -42.35
N PRO A 4 -25.20 -14.75 -43.26
CA PRO A 4 -25.37 -16.20 -43.08
C PRO A 4 -24.80 -16.72 -41.75
N VAL A 5 -23.77 -16.06 -41.22
CA VAL A 5 -23.15 -16.36 -39.93
C VAL A 5 -24.06 -15.94 -38.77
N GLU A 6 -24.71 -14.77 -38.87
CA GLU A 6 -25.68 -14.29 -37.86
C GLU A 6 -26.95 -15.17 -37.84
N GLU A 7 -27.42 -15.65 -38.99
CA GLU A 7 -28.53 -16.60 -39.09
C GLU A 7 -28.18 -17.95 -38.46
N GLN A 8 -26.97 -18.46 -38.71
CA GLN A 8 -26.49 -19.70 -38.11
C GLN A 8 -26.39 -19.58 -36.59
N ILE A 9 -25.93 -18.44 -36.06
CA ILE A 9 -25.81 -18.22 -34.61
C ILE A 9 -27.18 -18.14 -33.95
N ARG A 10 -28.14 -17.44 -34.55
CA ARG A 10 -29.52 -17.44 -34.07
C ARG A 10 -30.12 -18.85 -34.02
N ALA A 11 -29.90 -19.66 -35.05
CA ALA A 11 -30.34 -21.05 -35.05
C ALA A 11 -29.68 -21.90 -33.93
N GLN A 12 -28.43 -21.61 -33.56
CA GLN A 12 -27.76 -22.29 -32.44
C GLN A 12 -28.29 -21.83 -31.06
N ILE A 13 -28.66 -20.55 -30.94
CA ILE A 13 -29.30 -20.01 -29.74
C ILE A 13 -30.72 -20.59 -29.59
N ASP A 14 -31.48 -20.68 -30.69
CA ASP A 14 -32.80 -21.33 -30.71
C ASP A 14 -32.71 -22.81 -30.29
N LEU A 15 -31.64 -23.52 -30.68
CA LEU A 15 -31.38 -24.87 -30.21
C LEU A 15 -31.12 -24.91 -28.70
N LEU A 16 -30.30 -24.00 -28.16
CA LEU A 16 -30.09 -23.92 -26.71
C LEU A 16 -31.38 -23.64 -25.94
N LEU A 17 -32.27 -22.77 -26.46
CA LEU A 17 -33.58 -22.50 -25.86
C LEU A 17 -34.52 -23.72 -25.90
N GLN A 18 -34.30 -24.66 -26.81
CA GLN A 18 -35.06 -25.91 -26.90
C GLN A 18 -34.50 -27.02 -25.99
N LEU A 19 -33.35 -26.81 -25.35
CA LEU A 19 -32.74 -27.80 -24.47
C LEU A 19 -33.62 -28.03 -23.24
N LYS A 20 -34.11 -29.27 -23.08
CA LYS A 20 -34.86 -29.71 -21.89
C LYS A 20 -33.98 -30.64 -21.07
N LEU A 21 -33.51 -30.12 -19.94
CA LEU A 21 -32.82 -30.91 -18.91
C LEU A 21 -33.88 -31.47 -17.95
N ASP A 22 -34.09 -32.79 -18.02
CA ASP A 22 -35.07 -33.49 -17.19
C ASP A 22 -34.66 -33.39 -15.70
N GLY A 23 -35.54 -32.88 -14.84
CA GLY A 23 -35.28 -32.69 -13.40
C GLY A 23 -34.80 -31.29 -12.99
N MET A 24 -34.71 -30.34 -13.92
CA MET A 24 -34.40 -28.93 -13.62
C MET A 24 -35.58 -28.21 -12.94
N ASP A 25 -35.29 -27.47 -11.87
CA ASP A 25 -36.30 -26.67 -11.16
C ASP A 25 -36.86 -25.56 -12.08
N PRO A 26 -38.16 -25.23 -11.99
CA PRO A 26 -38.76 -24.16 -12.80
C PRO A 26 -38.04 -22.80 -12.70
N VAL A 27 -37.44 -22.46 -11.56
CA VAL A 27 -36.68 -21.22 -11.37
C VAL A 27 -35.34 -21.27 -12.12
N ASP A 28 -34.62 -22.38 -12.03
CA ASP A 28 -33.36 -22.59 -12.73
C ASP A 28 -33.56 -22.56 -14.25
N ARG A 29 -34.70 -23.07 -14.73
CA ARG A 29 -35.08 -23.01 -16.13
C ARG A 29 -35.32 -21.58 -16.62
N VAL A 30 -35.98 -20.73 -15.82
CA VAL A 30 -36.18 -19.32 -16.15
C VAL A 30 -34.85 -18.56 -16.15
N ASN A 31 -33.96 -18.86 -15.20
CA ASN A 31 -32.62 -18.26 -15.17
C ASN A 31 -31.79 -18.66 -16.40
N LEU A 32 -31.84 -19.94 -16.79
CA LEU A 32 -31.18 -20.44 -17.99
C LEU A 32 -31.72 -19.77 -19.26
N GLU A 33 -33.04 -19.63 -19.39
CA GLU A 33 -33.69 -18.96 -20.52
C GLU A 33 -33.29 -17.47 -20.60
N ASN A 34 -33.22 -16.78 -19.45
CA ASN A 34 -32.76 -15.39 -19.37
C ASN A 34 -31.28 -15.23 -19.77
N ASP A 35 -30.41 -16.12 -19.27
CA ASP A 35 -28.98 -16.09 -19.60
C ASP A 35 -28.75 -16.36 -21.10
N ILE A 36 -29.52 -17.28 -21.70
CA ILE A 36 -29.47 -17.55 -23.16
C ILE A 36 -29.94 -16.35 -23.98
N GLN A 37 -31.01 -15.67 -23.57
CA GLN A 37 -31.46 -14.44 -24.23
C GLN A 37 -30.45 -13.28 -24.08
N GLN A 38 -29.76 -13.22 -22.94
CA GLN A 38 -28.70 -12.24 -22.70
C GLN A 38 -27.49 -12.47 -23.63
N ILE A 39 -27.14 -13.74 -23.92
CA ILE A 39 -26.12 -14.10 -24.93
C ILE A 39 -26.51 -13.51 -26.30
N GLU A 40 -27.76 -13.65 -26.73
CA GLU A 40 -28.23 -13.12 -28.02
C GLU A 40 -28.12 -11.58 -28.08
N ALA A 41 -28.63 -10.89 -27.06
CA ALA A 41 -28.63 -9.43 -27.01
C ALA A 41 -27.21 -8.84 -27.02
N GLN A 42 -26.29 -9.46 -26.27
CA GLN A 42 -24.92 -8.98 -26.18
C GLN A 42 -24.07 -9.37 -27.42
N TYR A 43 -24.35 -10.51 -28.06
CA TYR A 43 -23.73 -10.84 -29.35
C TYR A 43 -24.09 -9.81 -30.43
N ALA A 44 -25.37 -9.43 -30.52
CA ALA A 44 -25.81 -8.40 -31.46
C ALA A 44 -25.10 -7.06 -31.22
N LEU A 45 -24.92 -6.68 -29.95
CA LEU A 45 -24.17 -5.48 -29.56
C LEU A 45 -22.68 -5.57 -29.93
N ALA A 46 -22.05 -6.74 -29.74
CA ALA A 46 -20.64 -6.97 -30.09
C ALA A 46 -20.41 -6.87 -31.60
N VAL A 47 -21.30 -7.44 -32.41
CA VAL A 47 -21.27 -7.33 -33.88
C VAL A 47 -21.42 -5.88 -34.33
N GLU A 48 -22.34 -5.12 -33.73
CA GLU A 48 -22.53 -3.72 -34.06
C GLU A 48 -21.28 -2.88 -33.74
N LYS A 49 -20.68 -3.09 -32.57
CA LYS A 49 -19.44 -2.42 -32.15
C LYS A 49 -18.22 -2.88 -32.97
N GLY A 50 -18.19 -4.14 -33.40
CA GLY A 50 -17.16 -4.73 -34.25
C GLY A 50 -17.03 -4.06 -35.63
N LYS A 51 -18.07 -3.35 -36.09
CA LYS A 51 -17.99 -2.51 -37.31
C LYS A 51 -17.01 -1.34 -37.17
N LYS A 52 -16.69 -0.93 -35.94
CA LYS A 52 -15.84 0.23 -35.62
C LYS A 52 -14.62 -0.11 -34.76
N SER A 53 -14.50 -1.34 -34.25
CA SER A 53 -13.40 -1.76 -33.37
C SER A 53 -12.91 -3.17 -33.70
N ALA A 54 -11.60 -3.29 -33.93
CA ALA A 54 -10.95 -4.57 -34.25
C ALA A 54 -11.11 -5.60 -33.12
N GLY A 55 -10.98 -5.20 -31.85
CA GLY A 55 -11.12 -6.14 -30.74
C GLY A 55 -12.55 -6.67 -30.56
N TYR A 56 -13.58 -5.84 -30.77
CA TYR A 56 -14.97 -6.32 -30.77
C TYR A 56 -15.27 -7.24 -31.96
N LYS A 57 -14.58 -7.04 -33.09
CA LYS A 57 -14.66 -7.92 -34.25
C LYS A 57 -14.00 -9.27 -33.98
N ASP A 58 -12.80 -9.29 -33.40
CA ASP A 58 -12.11 -10.53 -33.03
C ASP A 58 -12.92 -11.36 -32.04
N ILE A 59 -13.63 -10.70 -31.12
CA ILE A 59 -14.57 -11.36 -30.20
C ILE A 59 -15.78 -11.91 -30.95
N SER A 60 -16.46 -11.11 -31.78
CA SER A 60 -17.63 -11.59 -32.52
C SER A 60 -17.27 -12.76 -33.45
N ASP A 61 -16.07 -12.74 -34.03
CA ASP A 61 -15.55 -13.79 -34.91
C ASP A 61 -15.18 -15.05 -34.11
N SER A 62 -14.58 -14.90 -32.93
CA SER A 62 -14.29 -16.03 -32.02
C SER A 62 -15.58 -16.67 -31.50
N ILE A 63 -16.59 -15.88 -31.15
CA ILE A 63 -17.91 -16.37 -30.74
C ILE A 63 -18.56 -17.14 -31.89
N ALA A 64 -18.62 -16.53 -33.08
CA ALA A 64 -19.23 -17.14 -34.26
C ALA A 64 -18.59 -18.48 -34.61
N LYS A 65 -17.27 -18.57 -34.46
CA LYS A 65 -16.50 -19.77 -34.76
C LYS A 65 -16.72 -20.90 -33.75
N ASN A 66 -16.88 -20.58 -32.47
CA ASN A 66 -16.81 -21.58 -31.39
C ASN A 66 -18.16 -21.92 -30.75
N LEU A 67 -19.18 -21.05 -30.85
CA LEU A 67 -20.51 -21.30 -30.32
C LEU A 67 -21.17 -22.58 -30.87
N PRO A 68 -21.06 -22.93 -32.17
CA PRO A 68 -21.62 -24.18 -32.68
C PRO A 68 -20.99 -25.43 -32.03
N ALA A 69 -19.68 -25.40 -31.75
CA ALA A 69 -18.99 -26.50 -31.08
C ALA A 69 -19.45 -26.63 -29.62
N LEU A 70 -19.70 -25.50 -28.96
CA LEU A 70 -20.25 -25.45 -27.60
C LEU A 70 -21.65 -26.10 -27.54
N VAL A 71 -22.57 -25.68 -28.40
CA VAL A 71 -23.94 -26.22 -28.45
C VAL A 71 -23.94 -27.72 -28.76
N ASN A 72 -23.13 -28.15 -29.73
CA ASN A 72 -22.99 -29.57 -30.05
C ASN A 72 -22.42 -30.39 -28.88
N GLY A 73 -21.45 -29.84 -28.14
CA GLY A 73 -20.90 -30.47 -26.95
C GLY A 73 -21.95 -30.64 -25.85
N ILE A 74 -22.80 -29.63 -25.63
CA ILE A 74 -23.91 -29.65 -24.67
C ILE A 74 -24.93 -30.75 -25.02
N TYR A 75 -25.36 -30.82 -26.29
CA TYR A 75 -26.29 -31.86 -26.74
C TYR A 75 -25.69 -33.27 -26.69
N ALA A 76 -24.40 -33.40 -27.01
CA ALA A 76 -23.69 -34.67 -26.91
C ALA A 76 -23.60 -35.15 -25.45
N ALA A 77 -23.35 -34.22 -24.51
CA ALA A 77 -23.36 -34.50 -23.09
C ALA A 77 -24.75 -34.94 -22.60
N ASP A 78 -25.80 -34.16 -22.87
CA ASP A 78 -27.19 -34.49 -22.50
C ASP A 78 -27.60 -35.88 -23.00
N LYS A 79 -27.31 -36.18 -24.27
CA LYS A 79 -27.63 -37.47 -24.88
C LYS A 79 -26.83 -38.63 -24.29
N ALA A 80 -25.57 -38.42 -23.93
CA ALA A 80 -24.71 -39.45 -23.34
C ALA A 80 -25.13 -39.75 -21.89
N PHE A 81 -25.38 -38.71 -21.09
CA PHE A 81 -25.79 -38.86 -19.69
C PHE A 81 -27.20 -39.43 -19.54
N LYS A 82 -28.17 -39.04 -20.39
CA LYS A 82 -29.51 -39.69 -20.44
C LYS A 82 -29.44 -41.19 -20.75
N LYS A 83 -28.35 -41.65 -21.38
CA LYS A 83 -28.12 -43.06 -21.69
C LYS A 83 -27.25 -43.78 -20.64
N GLY A 84 -26.81 -43.09 -19.59
CA GLY A 84 -25.89 -43.61 -18.59
C GLY A 84 -24.45 -43.82 -19.09
N ASP A 85 -24.08 -43.22 -20.23
CA ASP A 85 -22.72 -43.27 -20.79
C ASP A 85 -21.87 -42.11 -20.25
N TYR A 86 -21.35 -42.30 -19.05
CA TYR A 86 -20.55 -41.29 -18.33
C TYR A 86 -19.20 -41.03 -18.99
N VAL A 87 -18.67 -41.95 -19.79
CA VAL A 87 -17.37 -41.80 -20.47
C VAL A 87 -17.51 -40.85 -21.66
N SER A 88 -18.51 -41.09 -22.53
CA SER A 88 -18.82 -40.18 -23.63
C SER A 88 -19.34 -38.84 -23.12
N GLY A 89 -20.10 -38.85 -22.02
CA GLY A 89 -20.53 -37.64 -21.32
C GLY A 89 -19.33 -36.79 -20.90
N SER A 90 -18.36 -37.39 -20.21
CA SER A 90 -17.12 -36.71 -19.78
C SER A 90 -16.28 -36.19 -20.97
N ALA A 91 -16.22 -36.93 -22.07
CA ALA A 91 -15.54 -36.48 -23.30
C ALA A 91 -16.25 -35.28 -23.94
N ALA A 92 -17.58 -35.27 -23.97
CA ALA A 92 -18.37 -34.14 -24.42
C ALA A 92 -18.16 -32.90 -23.53
N LEU A 93 -18.03 -33.07 -22.21
CA LEU A 93 -17.68 -31.97 -21.29
C LEU A 93 -16.32 -31.34 -21.61
N MET A 94 -15.33 -32.15 -22.02
CA MET A 94 -14.02 -31.63 -22.46
C MET A 94 -14.11 -30.87 -23.78
N SER A 95 -15.01 -31.28 -24.68
CA SER A 95 -15.28 -30.58 -25.94
C SER A 95 -15.93 -29.21 -25.73
N ILE A 96 -16.89 -29.13 -24.79
CA ILE A 96 -17.47 -27.86 -24.29
C ILE A 96 -16.34 -26.93 -23.83
N CYS A 97 -15.42 -27.41 -22.97
CA CYS A 97 -14.31 -26.59 -22.47
C CYS A 97 -13.37 -26.10 -23.58
N ALA A 98 -13.02 -26.98 -24.52
CA ALA A 98 -12.14 -26.63 -25.64
C ALA A 98 -12.76 -25.55 -26.54
N SER A 99 -14.09 -25.49 -26.63
CA SER A 99 -14.80 -24.46 -27.39
C SER A 99 -14.91 -23.11 -26.67
N VAL A 100 -14.92 -23.08 -25.34
CA VAL A 100 -15.00 -21.84 -24.56
C VAL A 100 -13.65 -21.12 -24.46
N LEU A 101 -12.55 -21.88 -24.43
CA LEU A 101 -11.20 -21.33 -24.23
C LEU A 101 -10.80 -20.24 -25.27
N PRO A 102 -11.04 -20.41 -26.59
CA PRO A 102 -10.72 -19.37 -27.58
C PRO A 102 -11.59 -18.12 -27.47
N ILE A 103 -12.82 -18.24 -26.94
CA ILE A 103 -13.71 -17.09 -26.68
C ILE A 103 -13.13 -16.25 -25.54
N LEU A 104 -12.62 -16.91 -24.49
CA LEU A 104 -12.00 -16.27 -23.33
C LEU A 104 -10.66 -15.57 -23.68
N THR A 105 -9.80 -16.22 -24.48
CA THR A 105 -8.54 -15.62 -24.92
C THR A 105 -8.77 -14.34 -25.73
N ALA A 106 -9.77 -14.34 -26.61
CA ALA A 106 -10.16 -13.14 -27.35
C ALA A 106 -10.71 -12.02 -26.45
N ALA A 107 -11.35 -12.37 -25.34
CA ALA A 107 -11.97 -11.42 -24.42
C ALA A 107 -10.99 -10.74 -23.47
N THR A 108 -9.92 -11.42 -23.03
CA THR A 108 -8.86 -10.81 -22.19
C THR A 108 -8.13 -9.65 -22.88
N ALA A 109 -8.30 -9.50 -24.20
CA ALA A 109 -7.70 -8.43 -24.99
C ALA A 109 -8.55 -7.13 -25.04
N THR A 110 -9.78 -7.10 -24.51
CA THR A 110 -10.65 -5.91 -24.53
C THR A 110 -11.63 -5.82 -23.35
N SER A 111 -11.69 -4.68 -22.66
CA SER A 111 -12.67 -4.39 -21.59
C SER A 111 -13.99 -3.82 -22.14
N GLY A 112 -15.15 -4.22 -21.57
CA GLY A 112 -16.48 -3.68 -21.91
C GLY A 112 -17.67 -4.65 -21.69
N PRO A 113 -18.86 -4.41 -22.31
CA PRO A 113 -20.10 -5.23 -22.18
C PRO A 113 -19.94 -6.73 -22.50
N VAL A 114 -18.78 -7.09 -23.00
CA VAL A 114 -18.27 -8.44 -23.22
C VAL A 114 -18.20 -9.25 -21.91
N GLY A 115 -17.94 -8.61 -20.76
CA GLY A 115 -17.94 -9.28 -19.44
C GLY A 115 -19.31 -9.87 -19.08
N VAL A 116 -20.39 -9.16 -19.42
CA VAL A 116 -21.78 -9.59 -19.20
C VAL A 116 -22.13 -10.79 -20.08
N PHE A 117 -21.70 -10.78 -21.36
CA PHE A 117 -21.89 -11.90 -22.29
C PHE A 117 -21.15 -13.16 -21.83
N ILE A 118 -19.90 -13.02 -21.40
CA ILE A 118 -19.07 -14.14 -20.92
C ILE A 118 -19.62 -14.66 -19.59
N GLY A 119 -20.09 -13.77 -18.72
CA GLY A 119 -20.80 -14.13 -17.49
C GLY A 119 -22.02 -14.99 -17.77
N ALA A 120 -22.88 -14.58 -18.72
CA ALA A 120 -24.05 -15.34 -19.13
C ALA A 120 -23.67 -16.68 -19.78
N LEU A 121 -22.69 -16.70 -20.69
CA LEU A 121 -22.21 -17.93 -21.33
C LEU A 121 -21.65 -18.94 -20.32
N LEU A 122 -20.86 -18.48 -19.35
CA LEU A 122 -20.30 -19.31 -18.29
C LEU A 122 -21.37 -19.74 -17.29
N SER A 123 -22.39 -18.91 -17.04
CA SER A 123 -23.57 -19.26 -16.23
C SER A 123 -24.36 -20.40 -16.87
N VAL A 124 -24.68 -20.30 -18.17
CA VAL A 124 -25.32 -21.36 -18.95
C VAL A 124 -24.51 -22.65 -18.88
N VAL A 125 -23.20 -22.59 -19.10
CA VAL A 125 -22.33 -23.76 -19.02
C VAL A 125 -22.28 -24.35 -17.61
N ALA A 126 -22.16 -23.53 -16.56
CA ALA A 126 -22.12 -23.99 -15.17
C ALA A 126 -23.45 -24.65 -14.75
N GLN A 127 -24.59 -24.04 -15.07
CA GLN A 127 -25.92 -24.57 -14.79
C GLN A 127 -26.16 -25.90 -15.50
N ILE A 128 -25.74 -26.03 -16.76
CA ILE A 128 -25.84 -27.29 -17.50
C ILE A 128 -24.93 -28.35 -16.85
N LEU A 129 -23.70 -27.99 -16.49
CA LEU A 129 -22.73 -28.92 -15.87
C LEU A 129 -23.14 -29.41 -14.48
N SER A 130 -23.80 -28.57 -13.67
CA SER A 130 -24.26 -28.96 -12.32
C SER A 130 -25.28 -30.10 -12.31
N PHE A 131 -25.95 -30.36 -13.44
CA PHE A 131 -26.85 -31.52 -13.58
C PHE A 131 -26.12 -32.85 -13.80
N PHE A 132 -24.82 -32.87 -14.10
CA PHE A 132 -24.16 -34.03 -14.70
C PHE A 132 -22.98 -34.68 -13.94
N ALA A 133 -22.55 -34.25 -12.73
CA ALA A 133 -21.39 -34.91 -12.08
C ALA A 133 -21.28 -34.84 -10.54
N PRO A 134 -20.79 -35.93 -9.89
CA PRO A 134 -20.11 -35.90 -8.58
C PRO A 134 -18.57 -36.05 -8.66
N GLN A 135 -17.88 -35.30 -7.78
CA GLN A 135 -16.52 -35.43 -7.19
C GLN A 135 -15.23 -35.60 -8.04
N GLN A 136 -14.71 -34.47 -8.52
CA GLN A 136 -13.32 -33.95 -8.40
C GLN A 136 -13.46 -32.42 -8.25
N PRO A 137 -12.46 -31.59 -7.81
CA PRO A 137 -12.67 -30.14 -7.65
C PRO A 137 -13.31 -29.60 -8.92
N SER A 138 -14.59 -29.26 -8.81
CA SER A 138 -15.48 -29.33 -9.97
C SER A 138 -15.04 -28.29 -10.97
N LEU A 139 -15.23 -28.60 -12.25
CA LEU A 139 -15.07 -27.62 -13.32
C LEU A 139 -15.87 -26.34 -13.03
N GLU A 140 -17.02 -26.48 -12.38
CA GLU A 140 -17.80 -25.41 -11.75
C GLU A 140 -16.97 -24.55 -10.77
N SER A 141 -16.17 -25.14 -9.87
CA SER A 141 -15.26 -24.36 -8.99
C SER A 141 -14.25 -23.53 -9.80
N LYS A 142 -13.74 -24.05 -10.92
CA LYS A 142 -12.84 -23.30 -11.81
C LYS A 142 -13.58 -22.17 -12.52
N ILE A 143 -14.78 -22.44 -13.06
CA ILE A 143 -15.64 -21.44 -13.70
C ILE A 143 -16.04 -20.35 -12.70
N GLN A 144 -16.41 -20.73 -11.47
CA GLN A 144 -16.74 -19.82 -10.39
C GLN A 144 -15.55 -18.92 -10.04
N LYS A 145 -14.34 -19.47 -9.92
CA LYS A 145 -13.12 -18.67 -9.75
C LYS A 145 -12.90 -17.70 -10.90
N MET A 146 -13.16 -18.11 -12.14
CA MET A 146 -13.03 -17.24 -13.31
C MET A 146 -14.08 -16.13 -13.34
N LEU A 147 -15.34 -16.44 -13.01
CA LEU A 147 -16.43 -15.46 -12.87
C LEU A 147 -16.14 -14.46 -11.75
N ASP A 148 -15.59 -14.93 -10.64
CA ASP A 148 -15.20 -14.10 -9.53
C ASP A 148 -14.02 -13.18 -9.90
N GLN A 149 -13.07 -13.68 -10.71
CA GLN A 149 -12.00 -12.85 -11.27
C GLN A 149 -12.57 -11.77 -12.20
N LEU A 150 -13.42 -12.13 -13.16
CA LEU A 150 -14.03 -11.17 -14.09
C LEU A 150 -14.79 -10.05 -13.37
N LYS A 151 -15.62 -10.40 -12.37
CA LYS A 151 -16.30 -9.41 -11.54
C LYS A 151 -15.32 -8.51 -10.79
N THR A 152 -14.22 -9.06 -10.30
CA THR A 152 -13.17 -8.27 -9.63
C THR A 152 -12.50 -7.32 -10.62
N ASP A 153 -12.19 -7.77 -11.82
CA ASP A 153 -11.57 -6.94 -12.87
C ASP A 153 -12.50 -5.79 -13.29
N GLU A 154 -13.82 -6.03 -13.37
CA GLU A 154 -14.82 -4.98 -13.61
C GLU A 154 -14.81 -3.89 -12.51
N GLU A 155 -14.74 -4.29 -11.23
CA GLU A 155 -14.64 -3.34 -10.11
C GLU A 155 -13.29 -2.58 -10.14
N ILE A 156 -12.19 -3.27 -10.45
CA ILE A 156 -10.86 -2.65 -10.58
C ILE A 156 -10.88 -1.57 -11.67
N GLU A 157 -11.44 -1.86 -12.84
CA GLU A 157 -11.52 -0.89 -13.94
C GLU A 157 -12.45 0.28 -13.59
N SER A 158 -13.57 0.03 -12.89
CA SER A 158 -14.44 1.08 -12.37
C SER A 158 -13.69 2.03 -11.43
N ILE A 159 -12.95 1.47 -10.45
CA ILE A 159 -12.17 2.26 -9.48
C ILE A 159 -11.03 3.02 -10.17
N LYS A 160 -10.32 2.40 -11.13
CA LYS A 160 -9.28 3.10 -11.92
C LYS A 160 -9.86 4.26 -12.73
N GLY A 161 -11.04 4.07 -13.35
CA GLY A 161 -11.75 5.13 -14.05
C GLY A 161 -12.03 6.32 -13.14
N PHE A 162 -12.54 6.05 -11.93
CA PHE A 162 -12.76 7.08 -10.92
C PHE A 162 -11.46 7.71 -10.41
N GLY A 163 -10.43 6.91 -10.14
CA GLY A 163 -9.11 7.38 -9.71
C GLY A 163 -8.45 8.34 -10.71
N HIS A 164 -8.64 8.13 -12.02
CA HIS A 164 -8.23 9.10 -13.04
C HIS A 164 -9.02 10.42 -12.92
N GLY A 165 -10.33 10.34 -12.65
CA GLY A 165 -11.17 11.51 -12.37
C GLY A 165 -10.68 12.30 -11.16
N VAL A 166 -10.42 11.62 -10.04
CA VAL A 166 -9.86 12.22 -8.82
C VAL A 166 -8.47 12.82 -9.07
N SER A 167 -7.59 12.12 -9.79
CA SER A 167 -6.26 12.63 -10.12
C SER A 167 -6.32 13.88 -11.01
N SER A 168 -7.23 13.91 -11.97
CA SER A 168 -7.49 15.07 -12.82
C SER A 168 -8.04 16.24 -12.01
N TYR A 169 -9.00 15.97 -11.13
CA TYR A 169 -9.55 16.96 -10.20
C TYR A 169 -8.48 17.53 -9.27
N ALA A 170 -7.69 16.68 -8.61
CA ALA A 170 -6.61 17.07 -7.70
C ALA A 170 -5.53 17.89 -8.43
N SER A 171 -5.15 17.48 -9.65
CA SER A 171 -4.19 18.22 -10.47
C SER A 171 -4.73 19.59 -10.86
N SER A 172 -6.01 19.66 -11.24
CA SER A 172 -6.67 20.92 -11.60
C SER A 172 -6.83 21.85 -10.40
N LEU A 173 -7.16 21.32 -9.23
CA LEU A 173 -7.16 22.06 -7.97
C LEU A 173 -5.77 22.57 -7.63
N SER A 174 -4.75 21.72 -7.67
CA SER A 174 -3.36 22.11 -7.42
C SER A 174 -2.91 23.23 -8.36
N SER A 175 -3.28 23.15 -9.65
CA SER A 175 -3.05 24.23 -10.62
C SER A 175 -3.76 25.53 -10.23
N LYS A 176 -5.04 25.49 -9.84
CA LYS A 176 -5.77 26.68 -9.35
C LYS A 176 -5.18 27.24 -8.06
N CYS A 177 -4.67 26.38 -7.19
CA CYS A 177 -4.10 26.75 -5.90
C CYS A 177 -2.73 27.40 -6.03
N ASN A 178 -1.89 26.87 -6.92
CA ASN A 178 -0.51 27.32 -7.10
C ASN A 178 -0.34 28.32 -8.24
N GLY A 179 -1.33 28.44 -9.12
CA GLY A 179 -1.23 29.18 -10.37
C GLY A 179 -0.44 28.38 -11.42
N GLU A 180 -0.60 28.75 -12.68
CA GLU A 180 0.24 28.26 -13.77
C GLU A 180 1.16 29.39 -14.21
N HIS A 181 2.45 29.13 -14.14
CA HIS A 181 3.45 30.10 -14.53
C HIS A 181 4.46 29.48 -15.48
N LYS A 182 4.87 30.25 -16.48
CA LYS A 182 5.92 29.87 -17.42
C LYS A 182 7.12 30.77 -17.24
N TRP A 183 8.29 30.16 -17.21
CA TRP A 183 9.54 30.87 -17.36
C TRP A 183 9.63 31.41 -18.78
N GLU A 184 9.85 32.70 -18.90
CA GLU A 184 10.28 33.29 -20.15
C GLU A 184 11.76 32.98 -20.40
N ALA A 185 12.24 33.29 -21.60
CA ALA A 185 13.64 33.08 -21.94
C ALA A 185 14.54 33.84 -20.96
N ALA A 186 15.57 33.16 -20.47
CA ALA A 186 16.55 33.76 -19.56
C ALA A 186 17.29 34.90 -20.27
N VAL A 187 17.37 36.06 -19.61
CA VAL A 187 18.11 37.20 -20.13
C VAL A 187 19.37 37.40 -19.28
N ALA A 188 20.52 37.46 -19.95
CA ALA A 188 21.80 37.68 -19.27
C ALA A 188 21.87 39.10 -18.72
N LEU A 189 22.28 39.24 -17.47
CA LEU A 189 22.54 40.53 -16.87
C LEU A 189 23.99 40.95 -17.13
N PRO A 190 24.24 42.25 -17.39
CA PRO A 190 25.59 42.78 -17.48
C PRO A 190 26.30 42.70 -16.13
N GLY A 191 27.63 42.52 -16.15
CA GLY A 191 28.46 42.49 -14.95
C GLY A 191 28.61 41.11 -14.32
N LYS A 192 29.20 41.10 -13.12
CA LYS A 192 29.43 39.90 -12.31
C LYS A 192 28.87 40.08 -10.91
N VAL A 193 28.56 38.99 -10.25
CA VAL A 193 28.04 38.98 -8.88
C VAL A 193 28.92 38.19 -7.93
N SER A 194 28.90 38.61 -6.68
CA SER A 194 29.49 37.92 -5.53
C SER A 194 28.38 37.45 -4.61
N LEU A 195 28.42 36.15 -4.30
CA LEU A 195 27.42 35.44 -3.52
C LEU A 195 28.09 34.89 -2.27
N THR A 196 27.44 35.10 -1.12
CA THR A 196 27.93 34.61 0.18
C THR A 196 26.98 33.55 0.69
N ARG A 197 27.54 32.41 1.10
CA ARG A 197 26.78 31.31 1.71
C ARG A 197 26.01 31.80 2.94
N ASN A 198 24.75 31.38 3.04
CA ASN A 198 23.79 31.73 4.08
C ASN A 198 23.54 33.25 4.17
N SER A 199 23.65 33.96 3.05
CA SER A 199 23.29 35.38 2.95
C SER A 199 22.21 35.57 1.90
N LYS A 200 21.33 36.55 2.13
CA LYS A 200 20.36 37.03 1.15
C LYS A 200 20.97 38.06 0.20
N ASP A 201 22.13 38.62 0.54
CA ASP A 201 22.68 39.77 -0.17
C ASP A 201 23.47 39.32 -1.40
N VAL A 202 23.25 40.01 -2.51
CA VAL A 202 23.99 39.84 -3.76
C VAL A 202 24.70 41.14 -4.09
N VAL A 203 26.02 41.07 -4.22
CA VAL A 203 26.86 42.23 -4.54
C VAL A 203 27.34 42.13 -5.98
N GLY A 204 26.95 43.09 -6.80
CA GLY A 204 27.32 43.21 -8.21
C GLY A 204 28.59 44.02 -8.43
N THR A 205 29.25 43.78 -9.56
CA THR A 205 30.34 44.58 -10.12
C THR A 205 30.07 44.75 -11.60
N ASP A 206 30.05 46.01 -12.08
CA ASP A 206 29.62 46.39 -13.43
C ASP A 206 28.20 45.90 -13.79
N THR A 207 27.36 45.71 -12.77
CA THR A 207 25.94 45.38 -12.91
C THR A 207 25.10 46.67 -12.95
N ASN A 208 23.89 46.57 -13.48
CA ASN A 208 22.91 47.67 -13.55
C ASN A 208 21.55 47.24 -12.99
N PHE A 209 21.50 46.68 -11.78
CA PHE A 209 20.29 46.03 -11.27
C PHE A 209 19.06 46.95 -11.23
N SER A 210 19.23 48.25 -10.94
CA SER A 210 18.09 49.17 -10.80
C SER A 210 17.37 49.48 -12.11
N THR A 211 18.03 49.22 -13.25
CA THR A 211 17.49 49.49 -14.59
C THR A 211 17.28 48.23 -15.44
N THR A 212 17.93 47.12 -15.08
CA THR A 212 17.89 45.86 -15.85
C THR A 212 17.06 44.76 -15.20
N THR A 213 16.66 44.94 -13.94
CA THR A 213 15.83 43.98 -13.19
C THR A 213 14.72 44.68 -12.41
N GLU A 214 13.73 43.90 -11.99
CA GLU A 214 12.62 44.37 -11.17
C GLU A 214 12.43 43.47 -9.94
N ILE A 215 11.91 44.05 -8.86
CA ILE A 215 11.54 43.30 -7.66
C ILE A 215 10.54 42.21 -8.03
N GLY A 216 10.77 40.99 -7.54
CA GLY A 216 9.92 39.83 -7.81
C GLY A 216 10.33 38.98 -9.01
N GLN A 217 11.27 39.44 -9.84
CA GLN A 217 11.93 38.60 -10.85
C GLN A 217 12.84 37.55 -10.18
N TRP A 218 13.25 36.54 -10.94
CA TRP A 218 14.09 35.46 -10.42
C TRP A 218 15.45 35.44 -11.08
N LEU A 219 16.49 35.20 -10.30
CA LEU A 219 17.86 35.11 -10.74
C LEU A 219 18.33 33.66 -10.73
N THR A 220 19.10 33.27 -11.75
CA THR A 220 19.94 32.07 -11.70
C THR A 220 21.39 32.48 -11.85
N PHE A 221 22.26 31.85 -11.09
CA PHE A 221 23.69 32.09 -11.12
C PHE A 221 24.39 30.97 -11.89
N ASP A 222 25.26 31.33 -12.84
CA ASP A 222 25.95 30.34 -13.67
C ASP A 222 26.94 29.48 -12.86
N CYS A 223 27.25 29.86 -11.62
CA CYS A 223 28.04 29.05 -10.71
C CYS A 223 27.29 27.88 -10.05
N ASP A 224 25.96 27.84 -10.13
CA ASP A 224 25.14 26.80 -9.53
C ASP A 224 24.96 25.62 -10.51
N THR A 225 25.36 24.42 -10.08
CA THR A 225 25.22 23.20 -10.88
C THR A 225 24.52 22.10 -10.05
N PRO A 226 23.24 21.79 -10.28
CA PRO A 226 22.35 22.36 -11.30
C PRO A 226 21.89 23.79 -10.98
N PRO A 227 21.48 24.59 -11.99
CA PRO A 227 21.02 25.97 -11.79
C PRO A 227 19.84 26.06 -10.82
N ARG A 228 19.92 26.98 -9.85
CA ARG A 228 18.84 27.22 -8.88
C ARG A 228 18.29 28.65 -9.03
N PRO A 229 16.95 28.82 -9.04
CA PRO A 229 16.34 30.14 -9.13
C PRO A 229 16.18 30.79 -7.74
N TYR A 230 16.50 32.07 -7.62
CA TYR A 230 16.35 32.89 -6.41
C TYR A 230 15.52 34.13 -6.71
N LYS A 231 14.47 34.39 -5.92
CA LYS A 231 13.59 35.55 -6.15
C LYS A 231 14.21 36.82 -5.58
N ILE A 232 14.17 37.92 -6.34
CA ILE A 232 14.57 39.26 -5.88
C ILE A 232 13.50 39.77 -4.91
N GLU A 233 13.90 40.02 -3.66
CA GLU A 233 13.04 40.61 -2.61
C GLU A 233 13.13 42.14 -2.63
N LYS A 234 14.34 42.67 -2.87
CA LYS A 234 14.61 44.11 -2.87
C LYS A 234 15.77 44.44 -3.80
N ILE A 235 15.75 45.60 -4.42
CA ILE A 235 16.89 46.17 -5.16
C ILE A 235 17.33 47.42 -4.40
N ASP A 236 18.58 47.45 -3.95
CA ASP A 236 19.13 48.53 -3.13
C ASP A 236 19.89 49.55 -4.00
N SER A 237 20.56 49.11 -5.06
CA SER A 237 21.24 49.96 -6.05
C SER A 237 21.58 49.16 -7.32
N ASP A 238 22.27 49.77 -8.29
CA ASP A 238 22.76 49.07 -9.49
C ASP A 238 23.70 47.90 -9.19
N THR A 239 24.33 47.88 -8.02
CA THR A 239 25.31 46.88 -7.60
C THR A 239 24.91 46.11 -6.35
N SER A 240 23.68 46.27 -5.86
CA SER A 240 23.22 45.54 -4.67
C SER A 240 21.74 45.22 -4.72
N LEU A 241 21.42 43.96 -4.41
CA LEU A 241 20.04 43.49 -4.22
C LEU A 241 19.98 42.44 -3.10
N THR A 242 18.77 42.22 -2.60
CA THR A 242 18.45 41.23 -1.57
C THR A 242 17.54 40.14 -2.15
N LEU A 243 17.86 38.87 -1.88
CA LEU A 243 17.07 37.71 -2.26
C LEU A 243 16.04 37.35 -1.18
N ALA A 244 14.90 36.80 -1.61
CA ALA A 244 13.84 36.35 -0.69
C ALA A 244 14.28 35.20 0.23
N MET A 245 15.23 34.37 -0.25
CA MET A 245 15.83 33.26 0.48
C MET A 245 17.35 33.37 0.45
N GLU A 246 18.01 32.84 1.48
CA GLU A 246 19.46 32.80 1.57
C GLU A 246 20.08 31.95 0.43
N TYR A 247 21.23 32.38 -0.07
CA TYR A 247 22.07 31.60 -0.98
C TYR A 247 22.76 30.48 -0.19
N THR A 248 22.38 29.22 -0.40
CA THR A 248 22.84 28.08 0.43
C THR A 248 24.13 27.43 -0.06
N GLU A 249 24.54 27.74 -1.29
CA GLU A 249 25.69 27.13 -1.95
C GLU A 249 27.02 27.75 -1.50
N THR A 250 28.12 27.23 -2.02
CA THR A 250 29.47 27.70 -1.64
C THR A 250 29.67 29.15 -2.11
N SER A 251 30.14 30.03 -1.22
CA SER A 251 30.42 31.43 -1.56
C SER A 251 31.31 31.55 -2.79
N ARG A 252 30.94 32.42 -3.73
CA ARG A 252 31.72 32.66 -4.96
C ARG A 252 31.67 34.13 -5.36
N SER A 253 32.82 34.63 -5.79
CA SER A 253 32.96 35.95 -6.41
C SER A 253 33.09 35.82 -7.92
N GLY A 254 32.45 36.71 -8.67
CA GLY A 254 32.66 36.83 -10.10
C GLY A 254 31.77 35.94 -10.98
N SER A 255 30.64 35.45 -10.46
CA SER A 255 29.67 34.68 -11.27
C SER A 255 28.90 35.61 -12.20
N THR A 256 28.53 35.14 -13.38
CA THR A 256 27.48 35.78 -14.19
C THR A 256 26.10 35.37 -13.67
N CYS A 257 25.10 36.21 -13.94
CA CYS A 257 23.73 35.96 -13.54
C CYS A 257 22.77 36.23 -14.70
N LYS A 258 21.65 35.51 -14.69
CA LYS A 258 20.56 35.69 -15.64
C LYS A 258 19.30 35.97 -14.84
N TYR A 259 18.48 36.90 -15.30
CA TYR A 259 17.13 37.04 -14.77
C TYR A 259 16.14 36.27 -15.65
N HIS A 260 15.08 35.84 -15.01
CA HIS A 260 13.95 35.15 -15.60
C HIS A 260 12.68 35.88 -15.20
N LEU A 261 11.86 36.23 -16.20
CA LEU A 261 10.50 36.65 -15.94
C LEU A 261 9.62 35.41 -15.81
N ARG A 262 8.82 35.37 -14.75
CA ARG A 262 7.83 34.33 -14.55
C ARG A 262 6.48 34.86 -14.99
N LYS A 263 6.08 34.54 -16.23
CA LYS A 263 4.78 34.94 -16.77
C LYS A 263 3.68 34.10 -16.15
N THR A 264 2.72 34.75 -15.51
CA THR A 264 1.51 34.09 -15.01
C THR A 264 0.57 33.78 -16.18
N VAL A 265 0.40 32.49 -16.46
CA VAL A 265 -0.52 31.96 -17.47
C VAL A 265 -1.92 31.86 -16.88
N LYS A 266 -2.03 31.39 -15.63
CA LYS A 266 -3.25 31.40 -14.84
C LYS A 266 -2.91 31.82 -13.41
N LYS A 267 -3.66 32.79 -12.87
CA LYS A 267 -3.48 33.24 -11.49
C LYS A 267 -3.94 32.16 -10.52
N SER A 268 -3.18 31.99 -9.44
CA SER A 268 -3.61 31.23 -8.27
C SER A 268 -4.77 31.93 -7.55
N ILE A 269 -5.47 31.21 -6.67
CA ILE A 269 -6.50 31.80 -5.78
C ILE A 269 -5.93 33.00 -5.00
N ASN A 270 -4.73 32.86 -4.43
CA ASN A 270 -4.10 33.94 -3.68
C ASN A 270 -3.70 35.12 -4.56
N GLU A 271 -3.23 34.89 -5.78
CA GLU A 271 -2.93 35.97 -6.73
C GLU A 271 -4.19 36.68 -7.25
N ILE A 272 -5.32 35.98 -7.34
CA ILE A 272 -6.62 36.62 -7.64
C ILE A 272 -7.02 37.52 -6.47
N LEU A 273 -6.90 37.04 -5.22
CA LEU A 273 -7.20 37.83 -4.01
C LEU A 273 -6.26 39.02 -3.81
N ASP A 274 -5.04 38.99 -4.36
CA ASP A 274 -4.08 40.10 -4.32
C ASP A 274 -4.29 41.14 -5.44
N MET A 275 -5.23 40.92 -6.37
CA MET A 275 -5.48 41.87 -7.45
C MET A 275 -5.96 43.21 -6.90
N PRO A 276 -5.48 44.33 -7.46
CA PRO A 276 -5.89 45.66 -7.00
C PRO A 276 -7.37 45.90 -7.30
N LEU A 277 -8.00 46.72 -6.47
CA LEU A 277 -9.42 47.11 -6.57
C LEU A 277 -9.53 48.64 -6.48
N THR A 278 -8.71 49.34 -7.27
CA THR A 278 -8.60 50.81 -7.18
C THR A 278 -9.44 51.56 -8.22
N ASN A 279 -9.79 50.89 -9.33
CA ASN A 279 -10.61 51.44 -10.40
C ASN A 279 -11.52 50.35 -11.02
N GLU A 280 -12.43 50.75 -11.91
CA GLU A 280 -13.42 49.83 -12.49
C GLU A 280 -12.80 48.76 -13.41
N ASP A 281 -11.75 49.09 -14.17
CA ASP A 281 -11.08 48.12 -15.07
C ASP A 281 -10.41 46.99 -14.27
N GLU A 282 -9.74 47.34 -13.16
CA GLU A 282 -9.14 46.39 -12.24
C GLU A 282 -10.20 45.52 -11.54
N ALA A 283 -11.32 46.13 -11.14
CA ALA A 283 -12.43 45.42 -10.52
C ALA A 283 -13.10 44.43 -11.49
N ASP A 284 -13.28 44.80 -12.76
CA ASP A 284 -13.81 43.88 -13.78
C ASP A 284 -12.81 42.76 -14.10
N ALA A 285 -11.50 43.04 -14.14
CA ALA A 285 -10.46 42.01 -14.30
C ALA A 285 -10.46 41.02 -13.13
N PHE A 286 -10.60 41.52 -11.89
CA PHE A 286 -10.75 40.70 -10.69
C PHE A 286 -12.02 39.83 -10.76
N LEU A 287 -13.16 40.42 -11.09
CA LEU A 287 -14.43 39.70 -11.24
C LEU A 287 -14.36 38.62 -12.31
N MET A 288 -13.74 38.89 -13.46
CA MET A 288 -13.55 37.89 -14.52
C MET A 288 -12.69 36.72 -14.04
N ALA A 289 -11.59 37.00 -13.34
CA ALA A 289 -10.71 35.97 -12.81
C ALA A 289 -11.42 35.10 -11.75
N LEU A 290 -12.16 35.72 -10.83
CA LEU A 290 -12.87 35.03 -9.76
C LEU A 290 -14.07 34.21 -10.27
N LYS A 291 -14.82 34.75 -11.23
CA LYS A 291 -15.86 33.98 -11.93
C LYS A 291 -15.29 32.81 -12.72
N GLY A 292 -14.18 33.02 -13.43
CA GLY A 292 -13.46 31.96 -14.13
C GLY A 292 -13.00 30.84 -13.18
N LEU A 293 -12.53 31.21 -11.99
CA LEU A 293 -12.20 30.26 -10.92
C LEU A 293 -13.44 29.46 -10.48
N GLY A 294 -14.54 30.14 -10.13
CA GLY A 294 -15.79 29.50 -9.69
C GLY A 294 -16.35 28.53 -10.75
N TRP A 295 -16.39 28.96 -12.02
CA TRP A 295 -16.77 28.09 -13.15
C TRP A 295 -15.85 26.88 -13.31
N GLY A 296 -14.53 27.09 -13.17
CA GLY A 296 -13.55 26.01 -13.24
C GLY A 296 -13.68 25.01 -12.10
N LEU A 297 -13.97 25.47 -10.88
CA LEU A 297 -14.21 24.61 -9.72
C LEU A 297 -15.49 23.78 -9.91
N GLY A 298 -16.60 24.42 -10.30
CA GLY A 298 -17.86 23.72 -10.58
C GLY A 298 -17.72 22.66 -11.66
N ARG A 299 -17.11 23.00 -12.81
CA ARG A 299 -16.85 22.06 -13.91
C ARG A 299 -15.98 20.87 -13.51
N ASP A 300 -15.00 21.09 -12.63
CA ASP A 300 -14.12 20.00 -12.20
C ASP A 300 -14.78 19.12 -11.14
N GLN A 301 -15.66 19.70 -10.31
CA GLN A 301 -16.50 18.93 -9.39
C GLN A 301 -17.56 18.11 -10.15
N GLU A 302 -18.18 18.66 -11.19
CA GLU A 302 -19.12 17.93 -12.06
C GLU A 302 -18.49 16.66 -12.67
N LYS A 303 -17.17 16.66 -12.92
CA LYS A 303 -16.44 15.46 -13.40
C LYS A 303 -16.34 14.36 -12.34
N LEU A 304 -16.48 14.70 -11.05
CA LEU A 304 -16.59 13.74 -9.95
C LEU A 304 -18.04 13.30 -9.73
N ASP A 305 -19.02 14.17 -10.04
CA ASP A 305 -20.45 13.95 -9.78
C ASP A 305 -21.11 12.88 -10.68
N THR A 306 -20.38 12.26 -11.61
CA THR A 306 -20.93 11.23 -12.51
C THR A 306 -20.41 9.81 -12.20
N PRO A 307 -21.26 8.89 -11.69
CA PRO A 307 -22.19 9.07 -10.58
C PRO A 307 -21.48 8.75 -9.25
N ILE A 308 -21.75 9.56 -8.23
CA ILE A 308 -21.44 9.32 -6.80
C ILE A 308 -21.81 7.89 -6.31
N PHE A 309 -22.60 7.12 -7.07
CA PHE A 309 -23.09 5.78 -6.73
C PHE A 309 -22.38 4.58 -7.40
N SER A 310 -21.45 4.73 -8.35
CA SER A 310 -20.72 3.57 -8.88
C SER A 310 -19.68 3.03 -7.87
N ASN A 311 -19.06 3.89 -7.04
CA ASN A 311 -18.10 3.44 -6.02
C ASN A 311 -18.75 3.03 -4.69
N TRP A 312 -20.00 3.43 -4.43
CA TRP A 312 -20.80 2.77 -3.39
C TRP A 312 -21.12 1.32 -3.78
N LYS A 313 -21.16 0.97 -5.07
CA LYS A 313 -21.21 -0.44 -5.49
C LYS A 313 -19.94 -1.18 -5.12
N VAL A 314 -18.77 -0.55 -5.23
CA VAL A 314 -17.50 -1.11 -4.75
C VAL A 314 -17.51 -1.28 -3.23
N ALA A 315 -18.03 -0.30 -2.48
CA ALA A 315 -18.23 -0.46 -1.03
C ALA A 315 -19.15 -1.65 -0.73
N GLY A 316 -20.28 -1.76 -1.43
CA GLY A 316 -21.17 -2.92 -1.36
C GLY A 316 -20.48 -4.23 -1.74
N TYR A 317 -19.58 -4.22 -2.74
CA TYR A 317 -18.75 -5.37 -3.08
C TYR A 317 -17.85 -5.76 -1.91
N LEU A 318 -17.17 -4.80 -1.27
CA LEU A 318 -16.25 -5.03 -0.17
C LEU A 318 -16.94 -5.55 1.09
N GLU A 319 -18.14 -5.03 1.39
CA GLU A 319 -18.92 -5.38 2.57
C GLU A 319 -19.71 -6.69 2.42
N LYS A 320 -20.01 -7.11 1.19
CA LYS A 320 -20.76 -8.35 0.96
C LYS A 320 -19.93 -9.56 1.37
N GLU A 321 -20.39 -10.32 2.36
CA GLU A 321 -19.72 -11.51 2.90
C GLU A 321 -19.29 -12.52 1.82
N SER A 322 -20.12 -12.72 0.78
CA SER A 322 -19.79 -13.63 -0.33
C SER A 322 -18.58 -13.20 -1.16
N ASN A 323 -18.22 -11.92 -1.11
CA ASN A 323 -17.08 -11.36 -1.83
C ASN A 323 -15.84 -11.27 -0.94
N GLN A 324 -16.01 -11.20 0.38
CA GLN A 324 -14.94 -11.05 1.35
C GLN A 324 -13.94 -12.20 1.38
N SER A 325 -14.24 -13.35 0.75
CA SER A 325 -13.30 -14.46 0.58
C SER A 325 -12.73 -14.61 -0.84
N LYS A 326 -13.06 -13.72 -1.78
CA LYS A 326 -12.54 -13.78 -3.16
C LYS A 326 -11.07 -13.37 -3.23
N ASP A 327 -10.29 -14.01 -4.11
CA ASP A 327 -8.84 -13.76 -4.19
C ASP A 327 -8.50 -12.30 -4.55
N GLY A 328 -9.34 -11.62 -5.35
CA GLY A 328 -9.13 -10.22 -5.76
C GLY A 328 -9.62 -9.13 -4.79
N TRP A 329 -10.32 -9.50 -3.71
CA TRP A 329 -10.83 -8.54 -2.71
C TRP A 329 -9.75 -7.62 -2.11
N PRO A 330 -8.52 -8.10 -1.78
CA PRO A 330 -7.42 -7.24 -1.30
C PRO A 330 -7.05 -6.09 -2.22
N GLU A 331 -7.03 -6.34 -3.54
CA GLU A 331 -6.63 -5.36 -4.55
C GLU A 331 -7.72 -4.29 -4.70
N VAL A 332 -8.99 -4.72 -4.73
CA VAL A 332 -10.15 -3.83 -4.72
C VAL A 332 -10.13 -2.91 -3.50
N LEU A 333 -9.88 -3.47 -2.31
CA LEU A 333 -9.77 -2.68 -1.08
C LEU A 333 -8.64 -1.65 -1.17
N GLY A 334 -7.48 -2.06 -1.66
CA GLY A 334 -6.31 -1.20 -1.78
C GLY A 334 -6.52 -0.02 -2.71
N LEU A 335 -7.04 -0.29 -3.92
CA LEU A 335 -7.37 0.74 -4.90
C LEU A 335 -8.47 1.69 -4.39
N TRP A 336 -9.50 1.14 -3.74
CA TRP A 336 -10.55 1.94 -3.11
C TRP A 336 -9.95 2.89 -2.06
N CYS A 337 -9.18 2.37 -1.09
CA CYS A 337 -8.57 3.19 -0.05
C CYS A 337 -7.65 4.28 -0.63
N GLN A 338 -6.79 3.93 -1.58
CA GLN A 338 -5.87 4.88 -2.21
C GLN A 338 -6.62 6.02 -2.93
N THR A 339 -7.68 5.67 -3.65
CA THR A 339 -8.49 6.66 -4.39
C THR A 339 -9.15 7.65 -3.44
N TYR A 340 -9.70 7.18 -2.32
CA TYR A 340 -10.31 8.06 -1.32
C TYR A 340 -9.29 8.90 -0.53
N ILE A 341 -8.08 8.39 -0.28
CA ILE A 341 -6.99 9.20 0.28
C ILE A 341 -6.67 10.39 -0.64
N GLN A 342 -6.58 10.16 -1.96
CA GLN A 342 -6.32 11.22 -2.93
C GLN A 342 -7.45 12.26 -2.95
N LEU A 343 -8.69 11.79 -2.88
CA LEU A 343 -9.88 12.65 -2.87
C LEU A 343 -9.94 13.51 -1.60
N LEU A 344 -9.75 12.91 -0.42
CA LEU A 344 -9.63 13.66 0.84
C LEU A 344 -8.52 14.70 0.75
N THR A 345 -7.35 14.32 0.24
CA THR A 345 -6.21 15.24 0.08
C THR A 345 -6.57 16.42 -0.84
N ALA A 346 -7.21 16.16 -1.97
CA ALA A 346 -7.66 17.18 -2.90
C ALA A 346 -8.64 18.16 -2.25
N ASN A 347 -9.59 17.65 -1.48
CA ASN A 347 -10.61 18.45 -0.80
C ASN A 347 -10.02 19.30 0.34
N THR A 348 -9.08 18.74 1.12
CA THR A 348 -8.36 19.51 2.15
C THR A 348 -7.55 20.65 1.54
N MET A 349 -6.93 20.47 0.36
CA MET A 349 -6.18 21.53 -0.31
C MET A 349 -7.03 22.79 -0.57
N LEU A 350 -8.27 22.64 -1.03
CA LEU A 350 -9.14 23.79 -1.33
C LEU A 350 -9.43 24.64 -0.08
N CYS A 351 -9.58 23.98 1.08
CA CYS A 351 -9.85 24.65 2.36
C CYS A 351 -8.62 25.38 2.92
N CYS A 352 -7.42 24.91 2.60
CA CYS A 352 -6.17 25.42 3.16
C CYS A 352 -5.49 26.52 2.31
N VAL A 353 -5.89 26.70 1.05
CA VAL A 353 -5.14 27.52 0.10
C VAL A 353 -5.51 29.01 0.07
N PRO A 354 -6.79 29.45 0.08
CA PRO A 354 -7.04 30.86 0.25
C PRO A 354 -6.52 31.26 1.63
N SER A 355 -5.55 32.16 1.66
CA SER A 355 -5.13 32.72 2.95
C SER A 355 -6.36 33.33 3.60
N ARG A 356 -6.82 32.74 4.71
CA ARG A 356 -8.00 33.22 5.45
C ARG A 356 -7.92 34.73 5.69
N ARG A 357 -6.72 35.21 6.04
CA ARG A 357 -6.40 36.62 6.19
C ARG A 357 -6.64 37.44 4.91
N LYS A 358 -6.23 36.94 3.73
CA LYS A 358 -6.46 37.63 2.45
C LYS A 358 -7.93 37.65 2.08
N LEU A 359 -8.62 36.51 2.22
CA LEU A 359 -10.05 36.42 1.95
C LEU A 359 -10.85 37.40 2.84
N GLU A 360 -10.57 37.42 4.14
CA GLU A 360 -11.18 38.35 5.10
C GLU A 360 -10.85 39.82 4.77
N ALA A 361 -9.61 40.11 4.33
CA ALA A 361 -9.21 41.47 3.93
C ALA A 361 -9.99 41.96 2.69
N VAL A 362 -10.13 41.12 1.66
CA VAL A 362 -10.88 41.49 0.44
C VAL A 362 -12.38 41.61 0.74
N LEU A 363 -12.95 40.75 1.59
CA LEU A 363 -14.33 40.87 2.06
C LEU A 363 -14.56 42.21 2.79
N ALA A 364 -13.64 42.61 3.67
CA ALA A 364 -13.72 43.89 4.37
C ALA A 364 -13.59 45.07 3.39
N ALA A 365 -12.68 45.00 2.42
CA ALA A 365 -12.46 46.04 1.42
C ALA A 365 -13.67 46.25 0.49
N THR A 366 -14.38 45.17 0.16
CA THR A 366 -15.54 45.19 -0.75
C THR A 366 -16.88 45.39 -0.04
N LYS A 367 -16.93 45.43 1.29
CA LYS A 367 -18.18 45.57 2.04
C LYS A 367 -18.87 46.91 1.74
N GLU A 368 -20.20 46.93 1.68
CA GLU A 368 -20.98 48.15 1.40
C GLU A 368 -20.70 49.28 2.40
N SER A 369 -20.43 48.92 3.66
CA SER A 369 -20.10 49.84 4.75
C SER A 369 -18.73 50.52 4.61
N ASN A 370 -17.84 50.02 3.73
CA ASN A 370 -16.55 50.64 3.48
C ASN A 370 -16.71 51.87 2.57
N LYS A 371 -16.99 53.02 3.19
CA LYS A 371 -17.15 54.31 2.47
C LYS A 371 -15.83 54.92 1.99
N THR A 372 -14.69 54.34 2.36
CA THR A 372 -13.36 54.77 1.90
C THR A 372 -12.89 54.04 0.64
N SER A 373 -13.70 53.14 0.08
CA SER A 373 -13.38 52.43 -1.16
C SER A 373 -13.37 53.39 -2.37
N PRO A 374 -12.38 53.28 -3.27
CA PRO A 374 -12.34 54.06 -4.50
C PRO A 374 -13.35 53.58 -5.57
N LEU A 375 -14.00 52.43 -5.37
CA LEU A 375 -14.98 51.85 -6.29
C LEU A 375 -16.39 52.41 -6.07
N SER A 376 -17.15 52.53 -7.17
CA SER A 376 -18.58 52.86 -7.11
C SER A 376 -19.35 51.80 -6.31
N ASP A 377 -20.44 52.21 -5.65
CA ASP A 377 -21.23 51.31 -4.79
C ASP A 377 -21.70 50.05 -5.55
N ARG A 378 -22.07 50.20 -6.83
CA ARG A 378 -22.51 49.10 -7.70
C ARG A 378 -21.38 48.12 -8.02
N VAL A 379 -20.19 48.60 -8.38
CA VAL A 379 -19.05 47.74 -8.71
C VAL A 379 -18.53 47.05 -7.45
N ARG A 380 -18.46 47.78 -6.33
CA ARG A 380 -18.08 47.25 -5.02
C ARG A 380 -19.00 46.11 -4.57
N ALA A 381 -20.32 46.27 -4.70
CA ALA A 381 -21.29 45.21 -4.39
C ALA A 381 -21.07 43.95 -5.23
N ARG A 382 -20.85 44.08 -6.55
CA ARG A 382 -20.54 42.93 -7.43
C ARG A 382 -19.28 42.19 -7.00
N CYS A 383 -18.21 42.92 -6.65
CA CYS A 383 -16.98 42.32 -6.13
C CYS A 383 -17.22 41.63 -4.79
N HIS A 384 -18.02 42.23 -3.91
CA HIS A 384 -18.38 41.63 -2.63
C HIS A 384 -19.09 40.30 -2.80
N ASP A 385 -20.12 40.25 -3.64
CA ASP A 385 -20.89 39.03 -3.90
C ASP A 385 -20.00 37.90 -4.42
N ALA A 386 -19.13 38.19 -5.39
CA ALA A 386 -18.25 37.17 -5.97
C ALA A 386 -17.23 36.62 -4.95
N VAL A 387 -16.73 37.45 -4.03
CA VAL A 387 -15.80 37.01 -2.97
C VAL A 387 -16.54 36.28 -1.86
N LEU A 388 -17.77 36.70 -1.56
CA LEU A 388 -18.65 36.01 -0.63
C LEU A 388 -18.99 34.60 -1.14
N ASP A 389 -19.23 34.43 -2.45
CA ASP A 389 -19.42 33.12 -3.08
C ASP A 389 -18.19 32.22 -2.91
N LEU A 390 -16.98 32.74 -3.13
CA LEU A 390 -15.75 31.97 -2.88
C LEU A 390 -15.62 31.59 -1.40
N GLY A 391 -15.89 32.53 -0.49
CA GLY A 391 -15.87 32.26 0.95
C GLY A 391 -16.93 31.25 1.37
N ALA A 392 -18.12 31.29 0.78
CA ALA A 392 -19.17 30.31 0.99
C ALA A 392 -18.72 28.92 0.51
N ILE A 393 -18.10 28.81 -0.66
CA ILE A 393 -17.53 27.56 -1.17
C ILE A 393 -16.49 27.01 -0.18
N VAL A 394 -15.49 27.81 0.20
CA VAL A 394 -14.41 27.39 1.11
C VAL A 394 -14.95 26.91 2.47
N ASN A 395 -16.00 27.56 2.98
CA ASN A 395 -16.60 27.20 4.26
C ASN A 395 -17.60 26.04 4.18
N ALA A 396 -18.35 25.91 3.08
CA ALA A 396 -19.36 24.87 2.91
C ALA A 396 -18.77 23.53 2.44
N PHE A 397 -17.60 23.55 1.78
CA PHE A 397 -16.99 22.34 1.23
C PHE A 397 -16.60 21.27 2.28
N PRO A 398 -16.08 21.63 3.48
CA PRO A 398 -15.91 20.66 4.56
C PRO A 398 -17.23 20.03 5.02
N GLU A 399 -18.31 20.82 5.09
CA GLU A 399 -19.61 20.35 5.55
C GLU A 399 -20.27 19.42 4.53
N SER A 400 -20.11 19.69 3.22
CA SER A 400 -20.67 18.85 2.16
C SER A 400 -20.07 17.45 2.12
N TRP A 401 -18.81 17.29 2.56
CA TRP A 401 -18.10 16.01 2.61
C TRP A 401 -18.22 15.26 3.94
N ASP A 402 -18.85 15.84 4.96
CA ASP A 402 -18.96 15.18 6.27
C ASP A 402 -19.76 13.86 6.20
N ALA A 403 -20.83 13.84 5.40
CA ALA A 403 -21.62 12.63 5.17
C ALA A 403 -20.78 11.53 4.52
N ASP A 404 -20.03 11.87 3.45
CA ASP A 404 -19.15 10.92 2.76
C ASP A 404 -18.01 10.45 3.66
N ARG A 405 -17.41 11.35 4.46
CA ARG A 405 -16.41 11.01 5.46
C ARG A 405 -16.93 9.98 6.47
N LYS A 406 -18.13 10.21 7.02
CA LYS A 406 -18.75 9.28 7.98
C LYS A 406 -19.02 7.93 7.35
N GLU A 407 -19.50 7.91 6.12
CA GLU A 407 -19.79 6.66 5.41
C GLU A 407 -18.49 5.90 5.04
N MET A 408 -17.45 6.59 4.57
CA MET A 408 -16.12 6.00 4.37
C MET A 408 -15.57 5.40 5.66
N LEU A 409 -15.69 6.13 6.78
CA LEU A 409 -15.24 5.65 8.09
C LEU A 409 -16.02 4.41 8.51
N ARG A 410 -17.35 4.38 8.27
CA ARG A 410 -18.20 3.22 8.51
C ARG A 410 -17.70 2.00 7.75
N ILE A 411 -17.43 2.13 6.46
CA ILE A 411 -16.95 1.03 5.60
C ILE A 411 -15.58 0.54 6.03
N VAL A 412 -14.61 1.45 6.18
CA VAL A 412 -13.25 1.11 6.63
C VAL A 412 -13.30 0.37 7.96
N THR A 413 -14.14 0.82 8.89
CA THR A 413 -14.37 0.13 10.17
C THR A 413 -14.96 -1.26 9.98
N ALA A 414 -15.94 -1.42 9.09
CA ALA A 414 -16.62 -2.69 8.82
C ALA A 414 -15.71 -3.73 8.14
N VAL A 415 -14.83 -3.31 7.23
CA VAL A 415 -13.96 -4.24 6.47
C VAL A 415 -12.65 -4.56 7.17
N ARG A 416 -12.23 -3.77 8.17
CA ARG A 416 -10.98 -4.00 8.93
C ARG A 416 -10.85 -5.42 9.52
N PRO A 417 -11.88 -5.99 10.19
CA PRO A 417 -11.79 -7.37 10.70
C PRO A 417 -11.48 -8.39 9.60
N VAL A 418 -12.12 -8.26 8.43
CA VAL A 418 -11.90 -9.14 7.27
C VAL A 418 -10.48 -8.95 6.72
N ALA A 419 -10.00 -7.71 6.64
CA ALA A 419 -8.65 -7.39 6.22
C ALA A 419 -7.58 -7.99 7.14
N ARG A 420 -7.82 -8.03 8.46
CA ARG A 420 -6.95 -8.72 9.44
C ARG A 420 -6.94 -10.23 9.26
N GLU A 421 -8.09 -10.82 8.97
CA GLU A 421 -8.18 -12.26 8.70
C GLU A 421 -7.49 -12.66 7.38
N ARG A 422 -7.18 -11.68 6.54
CA ARG A 422 -6.37 -11.84 5.31
C ARG A 422 -4.89 -11.65 5.61
N GLY A 423 -4.10 -11.52 4.54
CA GLY A 423 -2.65 -11.51 4.59
C GLY A 423 -2.05 -12.90 4.37
N LEU A 424 -0.74 -12.97 4.56
CA LEU A 424 0.05 -14.17 4.33
C LEU A 424 0.50 -14.74 5.68
N TYR A 425 0.21 -16.01 5.89
CA TYR A 425 0.59 -16.74 7.08
C TYR A 425 1.70 -17.70 6.72
N VAL A 426 2.73 -17.75 7.54
CA VAL A 426 3.92 -18.58 7.32
C VAL A 426 4.23 -19.30 8.63
N HIS A 427 4.58 -20.58 8.55
CA HIS A 427 5.16 -21.26 9.69
C HIS A 427 6.23 -22.25 9.29
N VAL A 428 7.19 -22.47 10.19
CA VAL A 428 8.12 -23.59 10.13
C VAL A 428 7.52 -24.71 10.97
N GLY A 429 7.33 -25.88 10.37
CA GLY A 429 6.71 -27.03 11.03
C GLY A 429 7.46 -28.33 10.72
N HIS A 430 7.11 -29.39 11.42
CA HIS A 430 7.69 -30.71 11.18
C HIS A 430 6.98 -31.43 10.04
N TRP A 431 7.74 -31.93 9.08
CA TRP A 431 7.32 -32.98 8.16
C TRP A 431 8.27 -34.16 8.30
N MET A 432 7.76 -35.28 8.83
CA MET A 432 8.59 -36.38 9.33
C MET A 432 9.60 -35.88 10.40
N GLU A 433 10.90 -36.09 10.20
CA GLU A 433 11.96 -35.64 11.12
C GLU A 433 12.51 -34.24 10.77
N ASP A 434 12.20 -33.73 9.59
CA ASP A 434 12.74 -32.46 9.09
C ASP A 434 11.81 -31.26 9.38
N LEU A 435 12.41 -30.09 9.49
CA LEU A 435 11.71 -28.81 9.53
C LEU A 435 11.54 -28.26 8.12
N VAL A 436 10.30 -27.88 7.80
CA VAL A 436 9.90 -27.38 6.48
C VAL A 436 8.99 -26.16 6.58
N LEU A 437 8.87 -25.43 5.47
CA LEU A 437 8.06 -24.23 5.36
C LEU A 437 6.61 -24.55 4.92
N TYR A 438 5.66 -23.96 5.62
CA TYR A 438 4.25 -23.92 5.25
C TYR A 438 3.80 -22.48 5.04
N VAL A 439 2.96 -22.27 4.03
CA VAL A 439 2.38 -20.97 3.70
C VAL A 439 0.88 -21.12 3.56
N ALA A 440 0.11 -20.21 4.16
CA ALA A 440 -1.33 -20.12 3.95
C ALA A 440 -1.72 -18.68 3.60
N ARG A 441 -2.79 -18.55 2.82
CA ARG A 441 -3.41 -17.27 2.50
C ARG A 441 -4.68 -17.13 3.32
N GLY A 442 -4.79 -16.03 4.05
CA GLY A 442 -6.03 -15.72 4.76
C GLY A 442 -7.16 -15.46 3.77
N ASN A 443 -8.33 -16.05 4.03
CA ASN A 443 -9.52 -15.92 3.19
C ASN A 443 -10.57 -14.97 3.78
N GLY A 444 -10.21 -14.17 4.78
CA GLY A 444 -11.13 -13.25 5.45
C GLY A 444 -12.01 -13.90 6.52
N LYS A 445 -11.84 -15.19 6.81
CA LYS A 445 -12.63 -15.91 7.82
C LYS A 445 -11.77 -16.35 9.01
N ALA A 446 -12.34 -16.20 10.21
CA ALA A 446 -11.82 -16.72 11.47
C ALA A 446 -11.94 -18.27 11.54
N ALA A 447 -11.22 -18.98 10.67
CA ALA A 447 -11.28 -20.42 10.51
C ALA A 447 -9.85 -21.03 10.37
N PRO A 448 -9.72 -22.37 10.45
CA PRO A 448 -8.47 -23.05 10.13
C PRO A 448 -7.93 -22.67 8.76
N LEU A 449 -6.61 -22.49 8.68
CA LEU A 449 -5.92 -22.07 7.47
C LEU A 449 -5.62 -23.27 6.57
N ALA A 450 -5.71 -23.05 5.25
CA ALA A 450 -5.31 -24.03 4.24
C ALA A 450 -3.79 -23.95 4.02
N TRP A 451 -3.04 -24.66 4.87
CA TRP A 451 -1.58 -24.69 4.82
C TRP A 451 -1.06 -25.45 3.60
N ASP A 452 -0.27 -24.75 2.79
CA ASP A 452 0.44 -25.29 1.64
C ASP A 452 1.90 -25.55 1.98
N TYR A 453 2.33 -26.79 1.81
CA TYR A 453 3.72 -27.21 2.03
C TYR A 453 4.61 -26.77 0.87
N LYS A 454 5.72 -26.09 1.17
CA LYS A 454 6.70 -25.70 0.17
C LYS A 454 7.80 -26.73 0.05
N ARG A 455 7.75 -27.52 -1.03
CA ARG A 455 8.77 -28.53 -1.37
C ARG A 455 10.16 -27.92 -1.43
N ASN A 456 11.18 -28.73 -1.11
CA ASN A 456 12.60 -28.35 -1.12
C ASN A 456 12.98 -27.27 -0.09
N THR A 457 12.22 -27.12 0.98
CA THR A 457 12.55 -26.26 2.14
C THR A 457 12.99 -27.09 3.36
N GLY A 458 13.47 -28.31 3.15
CA GLY A 458 13.99 -29.15 4.24
C GLY A 458 15.22 -28.51 4.88
N TRP A 459 15.39 -28.73 6.19
CA TRP A 459 16.55 -28.30 7.00
C TRP A 459 16.54 -26.85 7.47
N LEU A 460 15.37 -26.23 7.58
CA LEU A 460 15.24 -24.92 8.21
C LEU A 460 15.48 -24.96 9.71
N VAL A 461 16.16 -23.95 10.24
CA VAL A 461 16.33 -23.72 11.67
C VAL A 461 15.42 -22.59 12.12
N SER A 462 15.51 -21.44 11.45
CA SER A 462 14.64 -20.30 11.64
C SER A 462 14.53 -19.48 10.35
N LEU A 463 13.60 -18.52 10.34
CA LEU A 463 13.42 -17.58 9.23
C LEU A 463 13.18 -16.14 9.70
N SER A 464 13.38 -15.20 8.79
CA SER A 464 12.94 -13.82 8.89
C SER A 464 12.32 -13.42 7.57
N ILE A 465 11.20 -12.73 7.61
CA ILE A 465 10.51 -12.19 6.43
C ILE A 465 10.35 -10.68 6.58
N HIS A 466 10.48 -9.95 5.48
CA HIS A 466 10.23 -8.52 5.47
C HIS A 466 9.80 -8.03 4.08
N THR A 467 9.18 -6.85 4.03
CA THR A 467 8.81 -6.19 2.78
C THR A 467 9.99 -5.37 2.28
N PRO A 468 10.49 -5.60 1.05
CA PRO A 468 11.52 -4.76 0.46
C PRO A 468 11.04 -3.32 0.34
N LYS A 469 11.95 -2.36 0.52
CA LYS A 469 11.61 -0.93 0.43
C LYS A 469 10.93 -0.55 -0.90
N THR A 470 11.36 -1.16 -2.00
CA THR A 470 10.79 -0.93 -3.34
C THR A 470 9.38 -1.52 -3.53
N GLN A 471 8.89 -2.31 -2.57
CA GLN A 471 7.61 -3.01 -2.62
C GLN A 471 6.62 -2.53 -1.54
N VAL A 472 7.00 -1.55 -0.70
CA VAL A 472 6.17 -1.07 0.42
C VAL A 472 4.81 -0.54 -0.04
N ASP A 473 4.76 0.09 -1.21
CA ASP A 473 3.52 0.65 -1.79
C ASP A 473 2.86 -0.29 -2.81
N SER A 474 3.36 -1.52 -2.96
CA SER A 474 2.79 -2.50 -3.89
C SER A 474 1.55 -3.15 -3.29
N PHE A 475 0.51 -3.34 -4.11
CA PHE A 475 -0.66 -4.15 -3.75
C PHE A 475 -0.40 -5.67 -3.85
N THR A 476 0.69 -6.05 -4.49
CA THR A 476 1.10 -7.44 -4.70
C THR A 476 2.61 -7.62 -4.43
N PRO A 477 3.08 -7.26 -3.22
CA PRO A 477 4.50 -7.27 -2.89
C PRO A 477 5.04 -8.70 -2.96
N LYS A 478 6.31 -8.80 -3.35
CA LYS A 478 7.12 -9.99 -3.11
C LYS A 478 7.94 -9.75 -1.85
N TYR A 479 7.69 -10.54 -0.82
CA TYR A 479 8.42 -10.48 0.43
C TYR A 479 9.79 -11.15 0.28
N GLU A 480 10.80 -10.58 0.93
CA GLU A 480 12.11 -11.22 1.07
C GLU A 480 12.09 -12.09 2.33
N LEU A 481 12.34 -13.38 2.14
CA LEU A 481 12.43 -14.37 3.21
C LEU A 481 13.89 -14.85 3.28
N LEU A 482 14.50 -14.66 4.44
CA LEU A 482 15.81 -15.21 4.79
C LEU A 482 15.59 -16.42 5.69
N ALA A 483 16.26 -17.52 5.39
CA ALA A 483 16.10 -18.76 6.13
C ALA A 483 17.46 -19.33 6.51
N VAL A 484 17.62 -19.69 7.77
CA VAL A 484 18.80 -20.42 8.25
C VAL A 484 18.62 -21.89 7.93
N GLU A 485 19.60 -22.46 7.24
CA GLU A 485 19.67 -23.89 6.93
C GLU A 485 20.68 -24.58 7.85
N LYS A 486 20.43 -25.86 8.16
CA LYS A 486 21.26 -26.65 9.09
C LYS A 486 22.42 -27.38 8.39
N TYR A 487 22.21 -27.90 7.18
CA TYR A 487 23.17 -28.80 6.51
C TYR A 487 23.31 -28.49 5.00
N PRO A 488 24.38 -27.76 4.56
CA PRO A 488 25.37 -27.07 5.39
C PRO A 488 24.76 -25.87 6.13
N SER A 489 25.44 -25.37 7.17
CA SER A 489 24.96 -24.17 7.87
C SER A 489 25.16 -22.93 7.01
N ARG A 490 24.07 -22.35 6.54
CA ARG A 490 24.04 -21.18 5.64
C ARG A 490 22.74 -20.39 5.78
N VAL A 491 22.69 -19.21 5.17
CA VAL A 491 21.47 -18.40 5.07
C VAL A 491 21.06 -18.35 3.61
N SER A 492 19.85 -18.83 3.32
CA SER A 492 19.24 -18.80 2.00
C SER A 492 18.21 -17.70 1.86
N HIS A 493 18.08 -17.19 0.65
CA HIS A 493 17.18 -16.10 0.32
C HIS A 493 16.10 -16.58 -0.65
N PHE A 494 14.86 -16.30 -0.30
CA PHE A 494 13.68 -16.65 -1.08
C PHE A 494 12.81 -15.41 -1.31
N LEU A 495 12.14 -15.39 -2.46
CA LEU A 495 11.07 -14.44 -2.74
C LEU A 495 9.73 -15.13 -2.52
N LEU A 496 8.93 -14.59 -1.61
CA LEU A 496 7.60 -15.10 -1.29
C LEU A 496 6.53 -14.15 -1.82
N ASP A 497 5.74 -14.63 -2.77
CA ASP A 497 4.68 -13.85 -3.41
C ASP A 497 3.46 -13.72 -2.48
N SER A 498 3.07 -12.49 -2.15
CA SER A 498 1.99 -12.23 -1.18
C SER A 498 0.60 -12.70 -1.63
N VAL A 499 0.36 -12.83 -2.93
CA VAL A 499 -0.96 -13.15 -3.50
C VAL A 499 -1.11 -14.64 -3.77
N SER A 500 -0.10 -15.25 -4.38
CA SER A 500 -0.12 -16.68 -4.72
C SER A 500 0.43 -17.56 -3.60
N GLY A 501 1.22 -16.99 -2.67
CA GLY A 501 1.99 -17.76 -1.70
C GLY A 501 3.12 -18.56 -2.34
N ASN A 502 3.46 -18.31 -3.62
CA ASN A 502 4.54 -19.02 -4.30
C ASN A 502 5.90 -18.59 -3.76
N LEU A 503 6.75 -19.58 -3.52
CA LEU A 503 8.12 -19.40 -3.05
C LEU A 503 9.07 -19.57 -4.23
N SER A 504 9.93 -18.59 -4.48
CA SER A 504 11.00 -18.67 -5.46
C SER A 504 12.34 -18.67 -4.73
N ASP A 505 13.11 -19.74 -4.88
CA ASP A 505 14.46 -19.84 -4.33
C ASP A 505 15.43 -19.02 -5.17
N THR A 506 16.21 -18.15 -4.51
CA THR A 506 17.27 -17.37 -5.16
C THR A 506 18.67 -17.83 -4.77
N GLY A 507 18.75 -18.86 -3.93
CA GLY A 507 19.98 -19.49 -3.48
C GLY A 507 20.50 -18.95 -2.15
N PRO A 508 21.61 -19.54 -1.67
CA PRO A 508 22.30 -19.10 -0.47
C PRO A 508 22.97 -17.75 -0.67
N VAL A 509 22.85 -16.88 0.33
CA VAL A 509 23.42 -15.52 0.33
C VAL A 509 24.53 -15.35 1.35
N ILE A 510 24.60 -16.18 2.39
CA ILE A 510 25.66 -16.17 3.42
C ILE A 510 26.08 -17.62 3.71
N GLY A 511 27.40 -17.87 3.75
CA GLY A 511 27.96 -19.19 4.10
C GLY A 511 28.05 -20.20 2.94
N ASP A 512 27.98 -19.74 1.68
CA ASP A 512 28.11 -20.59 0.48
C ASP A 512 29.55 -20.69 -0.06
N ASP A 513 30.47 -19.92 0.52
CA ASP A 513 31.87 -19.79 0.13
C ASP A 513 32.75 -20.99 0.51
N LEU A 514 32.23 -21.94 1.30
CA LEU A 514 32.99 -23.06 1.85
C LEU A 514 32.51 -24.40 1.28
N ARG A 515 32.90 -24.69 0.03
CA ARG A 515 32.63 -25.97 -0.66
C ARG A 515 33.21 -27.22 0.04
N ASP A 516 34.11 -27.04 1.01
CA ASP A 516 34.82 -28.13 1.72
C ASP A 516 34.19 -28.54 3.06
N GLY A 517 32.99 -28.04 3.41
CA GLY A 517 32.20 -28.55 4.55
C GLY A 517 32.77 -28.24 5.94
N ARG A 518 33.80 -27.39 6.04
CA ARG A 518 34.40 -26.92 7.30
C ARG A 518 34.09 -25.45 7.55
N ASN A 519 32.80 -25.10 7.64
CA ASN A 519 32.42 -23.82 8.25
C ASN A 519 32.50 -23.99 9.78
N PRO A 520 33.39 -23.27 10.49
CA PRO A 520 33.40 -23.31 11.95
C PRO A 520 32.14 -22.64 12.53
N GLU A 521 31.47 -21.78 11.76
CA GLU A 521 30.27 -21.07 12.16
C GLU A 521 29.01 -21.90 11.87
N THR A 522 28.16 -22.02 12.89
CA THR A 522 26.78 -22.50 12.79
C THR A 522 25.86 -21.32 13.04
N TYR A 523 25.00 -21.00 12.08
CA TYR A 523 23.98 -19.96 12.21
C TYR A 523 22.80 -20.52 13.00
N LEU A 524 22.39 -19.81 14.06
CA LEU A 524 21.34 -20.24 14.99
C LEU A 524 20.01 -19.53 14.72
N ASP A 525 20.05 -18.25 14.36
CA ASP A 525 18.87 -17.45 14.09
C ASP A 525 19.20 -16.27 13.15
N VAL A 526 18.18 -15.73 12.47
CA VAL A 526 18.30 -14.63 11.50
C VAL A 526 17.24 -13.57 11.73
N SER A 527 17.62 -12.30 11.61
CA SER A 527 16.71 -11.17 11.52
C SER A 527 17.10 -10.26 10.36
N GLY A 528 16.20 -10.14 9.39
CA GLY A 528 16.34 -9.32 8.19
C GLY A 528 15.51 -8.04 8.26
N LEU A 529 16.08 -6.94 7.79
CA LEU A 529 15.43 -5.65 7.68
C LEU A 529 15.70 -5.02 6.32
N ALA A 530 14.68 -4.44 5.69
CA ALA A 530 14.88 -3.58 4.53
C ALA A 530 15.76 -2.39 4.93
N PHE A 531 16.71 -2.01 4.08
CA PHE A 531 17.60 -0.89 4.36
C PHE A 531 16.82 0.44 4.23
N ASN A 532 16.80 1.26 5.28
CA ASN A 532 16.24 2.62 5.24
C ASN A 532 17.25 3.60 4.64
N ASP A 533 16.80 4.78 4.19
CA ASP A 533 17.73 5.81 3.68
C ASP A 533 18.62 6.30 4.84
N GLY A 534 19.86 5.83 4.87
CA GLY A 534 20.82 6.16 5.94
C GLY A 534 21.92 5.12 5.99
N THR A 535 23.17 5.56 6.08
CA THR A 535 24.31 4.64 6.14
C THR A 535 24.40 4.03 7.53
N PHE A 536 24.18 2.72 7.64
CA PHE A 536 24.56 1.94 8.82
C PHE A 536 26.09 1.85 8.95
N GLY A 537 26.82 2.98 8.98
CA GLY A 537 28.28 3.00 9.08
C GLY A 537 29.03 2.08 8.10
N VAL A 538 28.41 1.67 6.98
CA VAL A 538 28.97 0.65 6.08
C VAL A 538 29.89 1.33 5.07
N GLU A 539 31.18 1.39 5.40
CA GLU A 539 32.25 1.51 4.40
C GLU A 539 32.42 0.14 3.74
N GLY A 540 31.71 -0.14 2.62
CA GLY A 540 31.97 -1.38 1.89
C GLY A 540 30.98 -1.77 0.79
N SER A 541 29.71 -1.36 0.88
CA SER A 541 28.71 -1.58 -0.17
C SER A 541 28.16 -0.23 -0.64
N THR A 542 28.20 0.04 -1.94
CA THR A 542 27.74 1.34 -2.45
C THR A 542 26.23 1.52 -2.29
N HIS A 543 25.43 0.44 -2.19
CA HIS A 543 23.95 0.49 -2.10
C HIS A 543 23.33 -0.80 -1.50
N PRO A 544 23.38 -1.04 -0.18
CA PRO A 544 22.75 -2.20 0.45
C PRO A 544 21.21 -2.14 0.35
N LYS A 545 20.57 -3.30 0.14
CA LYS A 545 19.10 -3.46 0.13
C LYS A 545 18.54 -3.97 1.45
N THR A 546 19.29 -4.86 2.11
CA THR A 546 18.82 -5.58 3.30
C THR A 546 19.95 -5.64 4.31
N LEU A 547 19.65 -5.33 5.57
CA LEU A 547 20.51 -5.57 6.72
C LEU A 547 20.11 -6.90 7.35
N VAL A 548 21.09 -7.75 7.64
CA VAL A 548 20.90 -9.06 8.24
C VAL A 548 21.67 -9.12 9.56
N SER A 549 20.98 -9.46 10.63
CA SER A 549 21.56 -9.75 11.95
C SER A 549 21.53 -11.26 12.16
N LEU A 550 22.66 -11.85 12.55
CA LEU A 550 22.78 -13.29 12.77
C LEU A 550 23.23 -13.59 14.20
N ALA A 551 22.59 -14.59 14.81
CA ALA A 551 23.14 -15.30 15.97
C ALA A 551 24.02 -16.44 15.46
N ILE A 552 25.28 -16.46 15.89
CA ILE A 552 26.32 -17.37 15.39
C ILE A 552 26.94 -18.14 16.55
N GLU A 553 27.17 -19.43 16.37
CA GLU A 553 28.01 -20.29 17.22
C GLU A 553 29.26 -20.68 16.44
N ASN A 554 30.45 -20.53 17.01
CA ASN A 554 31.70 -20.85 16.34
C ASN A 554 32.48 -21.95 17.08
N ARG A 555 32.64 -23.11 16.42
CA ARG A 555 33.28 -24.31 16.98
C ARG A 555 34.79 -24.17 17.17
N GLU A 556 35.46 -23.36 16.36
CA GLU A 556 36.88 -23.06 16.53
C GLU A 556 37.15 -22.12 17.71
N MET A 557 36.11 -21.43 18.19
CA MET A 557 36.16 -20.55 19.35
C MET A 557 35.58 -21.19 20.61
N ASN A 558 35.76 -22.51 20.80
CA ASN A 558 35.17 -23.28 21.91
C ASN A 558 33.64 -23.09 22.01
N ASP A 559 32.96 -23.17 20.87
CA ASP A 559 31.50 -22.97 20.75
C ASP A 559 31.04 -21.58 21.25
N ALA A 560 31.90 -20.57 21.14
CA ALA A 560 31.54 -19.21 21.50
C ALA A 560 30.39 -18.71 20.62
N ARG A 561 29.42 -18.05 21.27
CA ARG A 561 28.28 -17.45 20.62
C ARG A 561 28.39 -15.94 20.54
N TYR A 562 27.94 -15.36 19.43
CA TYR A 562 28.00 -13.92 19.20
C TYR A 562 26.98 -13.46 18.16
N VAL A 563 26.76 -12.15 18.11
CA VAL A 563 26.00 -11.48 17.05
C VAL A 563 26.96 -10.94 16.00
N ASN A 564 26.60 -11.07 14.73
CA ASN A 564 27.25 -10.34 13.64
C ASN A 564 26.22 -9.81 12.65
N TYR A 565 26.64 -8.83 11.86
CA TYR A 565 25.80 -8.14 10.88
C TYR A 565 26.34 -8.32 9.47
N TYR A 566 25.43 -8.43 8.51
CA TYR A 566 25.71 -8.54 7.09
C TYR A 566 24.80 -7.57 6.33
N THR A 567 25.24 -7.11 5.18
CA THR A 567 24.37 -6.42 4.22
C THR A 567 24.22 -7.25 2.95
N ILE A 568 23.03 -7.32 2.38
CA ILE A 568 22.78 -7.88 1.05
C ILE A 568 22.64 -6.73 0.05
N GLY A 569 23.47 -6.74 -1.00
CA GLY A 569 23.49 -5.75 -2.07
C GLY A 569 22.40 -5.97 -3.12
N LYS A 570 22.28 -5.03 -4.08
CA LYS A 570 21.35 -5.18 -5.21
C LYS A 570 21.66 -6.39 -6.10
N ASP A 571 22.92 -6.82 -6.11
CA ASP A 571 23.45 -7.97 -6.83
C ASP A 571 23.22 -9.30 -6.10
N GLY A 572 22.56 -9.29 -4.94
CA GLY A 572 22.30 -10.47 -4.11
C GLY A 572 23.51 -10.94 -3.30
N LYS A 573 24.65 -10.24 -3.37
CA LYS A 573 25.84 -10.61 -2.61
C LYS A 573 25.78 -10.07 -1.21
N SER A 574 26.24 -10.86 -0.24
CA SER A 574 26.38 -10.42 1.13
C SER A 574 27.75 -9.79 1.40
N THR A 575 27.81 -8.88 2.37
CA THR A 575 29.04 -8.30 2.90
C THR A 575 28.97 -8.34 4.42
N ARG A 576 29.94 -8.99 5.05
CA ARG A 576 30.06 -9.09 6.52
C ARG A 576 30.57 -7.76 7.08
N LEU A 577 29.91 -7.22 8.10
CA LEU A 577 30.28 -5.95 8.74
C LEU A 577 31.30 -6.13 9.89
N ASN A 578 31.60 -7.36 10.28
CA ASN A 578 32.59 -7.71 11.32
C ASN A 578 32.38 -6.99 12.66
N ILE A 579 31.15 -6.68 13.00
CA ILE A 579 30.76 -6.19 14.32
C ILE A 579 30.43 -7.42 15.16
N GLN A 580 31.43 -7.95 15.85
CA GLN A 580 31.29 -9.14 16.69
C GLN A 580 30.93 -8.76 18.13
N LEU A 581 29.75 -9.17 18.58
CA LEU A 581 29.27 -8.94 19.95
C LEU A 581 29.16 -10.28 20.68
N ASN A 582 30.21 -10.64 21.42
CA ASN A 582 30.33 -11.92 22.12
C ASN A 582 29.32 -12.07 23.26
N ARG A 583 28.52 -13.15 23.23
CA ARG A 583 27.51 -13.51 24.22
C ARG A 583 27.29 -15.03 24.24
N ALA A 584 27.87 -15.72 25.23
CA ALA A 584 27.87 -17.18 25.34
C ALA A 584 26.46 -17.83 25.34
N ASP A 585 25.43 -17.13 25.81
CA ASP A 585 24.09 -17.69 26.02
C ASP A 585 23.04 -17.24 25.00
N LEU A 586 23.46 -16.63 23.87
CA LEU A 586 22.55 -16.17 22.84
C LEU A 586 21.84 -17.36 22.14
N ALA A 587 20.52 -17.25 21.97
CA ALA A 587 19.71 -18.26 21.26
C ALA A 587 18.91 -17.68 20.08
N GLU A 588 18.39 -16.46 20.23
CA GLU A 588 17.52 -15.82 19.24
C GLU A 588 17.93 -14.36 19.04
N ILE A 589 17.61 -13.81 17.86
CA ILE A 589 18.00 -12.46 17.47
C ILE A 589 16.85 -11.75 16.75
N ARG A 590 16.54 -10.52 17.17
CA ARG A 590 15.55 -9.66 16.49
C ARG A 590 16.08 -8.25 16.40
N SER A 591 16.07 -7.70 15.19
CA SER A 591 16.49 -6.33 14.95
C SER A 591 15.32 -5.50 14.46
N VAL A 592 15.32 -4.22 14.81
CA VAL A 592 14.32 -3.23 14.38
C VAL A 592 14.97 -1.86 14.24
N TYR A 593 14.42 -1.00 13.38
CA TYR A 593 14.78 0.41 13.41
C TYR A 593 14.14 1.09 14.61
N VAL A 594 14.91 1.95 15.28
CA VAL A 594 14.36 2.80 16.33
C VAL A 594 13.19 3.63 15.74
N PRO A 595 12.02 3.67 16.41
CA PRO A 595 10.89 4.45 15.94
C PRO A 595 11.25 5.93 15.79
N ALA A 596 10.76 6.57 14.72
CA ALA A 596 11.01 7.99 14.47
C ALA A 596 10.37 8.89 15.54
N SER A 597 9.26 8.46 16.13
CA SER A 597 8.54 9.14 17.20
C SER A 597 8.07 8.15 18.25
N ALA A 598 7.88 8.65 19.47
CA ALA A 598 7.22 7.90 20.53
C ALA A 598 5.71 7.77 20.26
N LEU A 599 5.11 6.73 20.83
CA LEU A 599 3.65 6.69 21.00
C LEU A 599 3.23 7.87 21.88
N SER A 600 2.08 8.47 21.57
CA SER A 600 1.60 9.69 22.24
C SER A 600 1.37 9.51 23.73
N ASP A 601 1.09 8.29 24.16
CA ASP A 601 0.86 7.89 25.54
C ASP A 601 2.08 7.22 26.20
N ASP A 602 3.29 7.35 25.62
CA ASP A 602 4.52 6.75 26.17
C ASP A 602 5.17 7.59 27.28
N PRO A 603 5.11 7.16 28.56
CA PRO A 603 5.82 7.87 29.63
C PRO A 603 7.34 7.80 29.46
N ASP A 604 7.84 6.85 28.67
CA ASP A 604 9.26 6.70 28.36
C ASP A 604 9.64 7.26 26.99
N GLY A 605 8.70 7.93 26.31
CA GLY A 605 8.87 8.48 24.96
C GLY A 605 9.97 9.53 24.86
N ASP A 606 10.32 10.21 25.96
CA ASP A 606 11.44 11.16 26.06
C ASP A 606 12.79 10.50 25.77
N ALA A 607 12.91 9.19 26.02
CA ALA A 607 14.08 8.43 25.65
C ALA A 607 14.29 8.42 24.13
N LEU A 608 13.23 8.69 23.33
CA LEU A 608 13.32 8.74 21.89
C LEU A 608 13.78 10.11 21.31
N THR A 609 13.63 11.22 22.05
CA THR A 609 13.65 12.59 21.49
C THR A 609 14.68 13.58 22.11
N GLY A 610 15.64 13.12 22.93
CA GLY A 610 16.58 13.99 23.67
C GLY A 610 17.72 14.69 22.89
N HIS A 611 18.29 15.77 23.47
CA HIS A 611 19.29 16.71 22.91
C HIS A 611 20.67 16.13 22.50
N SER A 612 21.00 14.90 22.90
CA SER A 612 22.15 14.17 22.35
C SER A 612 21.70 13.46 21.08
N GLN A 613 21.72 14.18 19.96
CA GLN A 613 21.11 13.80 18.67
C GLN A 613 21.36 12.33 18.30
N ARG A 614 20.26 11.65 18.00
CA ARG A 614 20.22 10.39 17.27
C ARG A 614 20.43 10.66 15.78
N LYS A 615 21.12 9.75 15.10
CA LYS A 615 20.93 9.58 13.66
C LYS A 615 19.59 8.88 13.45
N GLN A 616 18.71 9.50 12.67
CA GLN A 616 17.53 8.85 12.08
C GLN A 616 17.97 7.48 11.52
N ASN A 617 17.17 6.42 11.74
CA ASN A 617 17.44 5.04 11.27
C ASN A 617 18.54 4.23 12.01
N SER A 618 18.76 4.48 13.31
CA SER A 618 19.59 3.57 14.13
C SER A 618 18.91 2.22 14.31
N VAL A 619 19.67 1.12 14.32
CA VAL A 619 19.17 -0.24 14.52
C VAL A 619 19.32 -0.64 15.98
N LEU A 620 18.24 -1.15 16.56
CA LEU A 620 18.25 -1.85 17.84
C LEU A 620 18.24 -3.34 17.57
N THR A 621 19.12 -4.06 18.24
CA THR A 621 19.18 -5.52 18.17
C THR A 621 18.94 -6.10 19.56
N TYR A 622 17.98 -7.02 19.62
CA TYR A 622 17.59 -7.75 20.82
C TYR A 622 18.04 -9.20 20.70
N GLY A 623 18.62 -9.73 21.77
CA GLY A 623 19.06 -11.12 21.83
C GLY A 623 18.46 -11.89 23.00
N GLY A 624 17.87 -13.05 22.71
CA GLY A 624 17.35 -13.95 23.72
C GLY A 624 18.47 -14.65 24.49
N VAL A 625 18.45 -14.60 25.83
CA VAL A 625 19.42 -15.32 26.68
C VAL A 625 18.80 -16.63 27.15
N ARG A 626 19.40 -17.76 26.77
CA ARG A 626 18.86 -19.09 27.06
C ARG A 626 18.76 -19.35 28.57
N ASN A 627 17.66 -19.95 29.01
CA ASN A 627 17.42 -20.34 30.41
C ASN A 627 17.52 -19.18 31.43
N SER A 628 17.35 -17.93 30.98
CA SER A 628 17.47 -16.74 31.81
C SER A 628 16.32 -15.79 31.55
N ASN A 629 15.98 -14.96 32.53
CA ASN A 629 15.02 -13.86 32.39
C ASN A 629 15.75 -12.56 32.02
N ARG A 630 16.74 -12.61 31.13
CA ARG A 630 17.56 -11.46 30.77
C ARG A 630 17.51 -11.25 29.28
N LEU A 631 17.35 -10.01 28.86
CA LEU A 631 17.31 -9.64 27.45
C LEU A 631 18.58 -8.86 27.10
N TYR A 632 19.24 -9.29 26.04
CA TYR A 632 20.33 -8.55 25.44
C TYR A 632 19.79 -7.40 24.58
N VAL A 633 20.35 -6.20 24.74
CA VAL A 633 20.00 -5.02 23.95
C VAL A 633 21.26 -4.33 23.44
N ALA A 634 21.39 -4.21 22.11
CA ALA A 634 22.52 -3.56 21.45
C ALA A 634 22.08 -2.36 20.60
N GLU A 635 22.84 -1.27 20.74
CA GLU A 635 22.79 -0.07 19.91
C GLU A 635 24.24 0.19 19.46
N GLN A 636 24.50 0.20 18.15
CA GLN A 636 25.80 0.56 17.54
C GLN A 636 27.05 -0.06 18.21
N ALA A 637 26.98 -1.36 18.55
CA ALA A 637 28.06 -2.20 19.11
C ALA A 637 28.33 -2.16 20.63
N GLU A 638 27.55 -1.44 21.43
CA GLU A 638 27.71 -1.48 22.90
C GLU A 638 26.71 -2.46 23.54
N PRO A 639 27.14 -3.61 24.07
CA PRO A 639 26.24 -4.60 24.66
C PRO A 639 25.70 -4.16 26.04
N PHE A 640 24.37 -4.18 26.26
CA PHE A 640 23.75 -4.03 27.59
C PHE A 640 22.76 -5.16 27.83
N THR A 641 22.51 -5.48 29.10
CA THR A 641 21.54 -6.50 29.51
C THR A 641 20.48 -5.84 30.37
N VAL A 642 19.21 -6.06 30.04
CA VAL A 642 18.08 -5.66 30.87
C VAL A 642 17.44 -6.89 31.48
N GLU A 643 16.81 -6.71 32.64
CA GLU A 643 15.98 -7.76 33.24
C GLU A 643 14.65 -7.88 32.47
N GLY A 644 14.19 -9.12 32.31
CA GLY A 644 12.92 -9.47 31.70
C GLY A 644 11.72 -9.19 32.63
N PRO A 645 10.52 -9.69 32.27
CA PRO A 645 9.30 -9.44 33.01
C PRO A 645 9.40 -9.92 34.47
N GLU A 646 8.77 -9.19 35.37
CA GLU A 646 8.81 -9.50 36.80
C GLU A 646 8.19 -10.88 37.08
N GLY A 647 8.82 -11.65 37.97
CA GLY A 647 8.37 -13.00 38.35
C GLY A 647 8.67 -14.10 37.33
N TRP A 648 9.22 -13.78 36.16
CA TRP A 648 9.64 -14.79 35.18
C TRP A 648 11.02 -15.36 35.54
N LYS A 649 11.16 -16.69 35.47
CA LYS A 649 12.47 -17.36 35.63
C LYS A 649 13.25 -17.42 34.31
N SER A 650 12.54 -17.61 33.21
CA SER A 650 13.05 -17.65 31.85
C SER A 650 11.89 -17.46 30.86
N TYR A 651 12.22 -17.25 29.60
CA TYR A 651 11.28 -17.23 28.48
C TYR A 651 11.73 -18.19 27.37
N ASN A 652 10.84 -18.49 26.43
CA ASN A 652 11.10 -19.37 25.29
C ASN A 652 11.70 -18.61 24.12
N GLY A 653 11.24 -17.37 23.87
CA GLY A 653 11.80 -16.55 22.82
C GLY A 653 11.37 -15.08 22.83
N ILE A 654 11.79 -14.36 21.78
CA ILE A 654 11.58 -12.93 21.54
C ILE A 654 11.03 -12.63 20.16
N ASP A 655 10.25 -11.56 20.06
CA ASP A 655 9.90 -10.92 18.78
C ASP A 655 9.86 -9.39 18.90
N VAL A 656 9.74 -8.68 17.78
CA VAL A 656 9.66 -7.21 17.71
C VAL A 656 8.60 -6.76 16.71
N ASP A 657 7.98 -5.62 17.00
CA ASP A 657 7.21 -4.86 16.02
C ASP A 657 7.74 -3.43 15.92
N ALA A 658 7.00 -2.52 15.30
CA ALA A 658 7.42 -1.14 15.11
C ALA A 658 7.60 -0.34 16.40
N HIS A 659 7.06 -0.77 17.54
CA HIS A 659 7.08 -0.01 18.80
C HIS A 659 7.49 -0.83 20.03
N TYR A 660 7.35 -2.15 19.97
CA TYR A 660 7.48 -3.04 21.12
C TYR A 660 8.47 -4.17 20.84
N VAL A 661 9.20 -4.55 21.89
CA VAL A 661 9.84 -5.87 21.98
C VAL A 661 8.96 -6.78 22.83
N TRP A 662 8.82 -8.02 22.40
CA TRP A 662 7.95 -9.04 22.97
C TRP A 662 8.77 -10.20 23.49
N LEU A 663 8.46 -10.68 24.68
CA LEU A 663 8.98 -11.91 25.28
C LEU A 663 7.82 -12.88 25.49
N PHE A 664 8.06 -14.15 25.23
CA PHE A 664 7.04 -15.19 25.36
C PHE A 664 7.62 -16.50 25.89
N GLY A 665 6.81 -17.28 26.61
CA GLY A 665 7.21 -18.60 27.07
C GLY A 665 6.22 -19.24 28.04
N LYS A 666 6.74 -20.04 28.97
CA LYS A 666 5.95 -20.75 30.00
C LYS A 666 5.13 -19.83 30.90
N SER A 667 5.62 -18.61 31.11
CA SER A 667 4.97 -17.62 31.96
C SER A 667 3.98 -16.71 31.21
N GLY A 668 3.80 -16.93 29.91
CA GLY A 668 2.85 -16.19 29.07
C GLY A 668 3.54 -15.29 28.03
N ILE A 669 2.98 -14.10 27.80
CA ILE A 669 3.49 -13.07 26.87
C ILE A 669 3.61 -11.74 27.62
N ALA A 670 4.70 -11.02 27.38
CA ALA A 670 4.87 -9.65 27.83
C ALA A 670 5.57 -8.81 26.77
N CYS A 671 5.35 -7.50 26.76
CA CYS A 671 6.05 -6.58 25.89
C CYS A 671 6.44 -5.29 26.59
N ALA A 672 7.39 -4.55 26.02
CA ALA A 672 7.75 -3.22 26.49
C ALA A 672 8.15 -2.35 25.28
N THR A 673 7.95 -1.04 25.39
CA THR A 673 8.29 -0.14 24.28
C THR A 673 9.80 -0.07 24.09
N HIS A 674 10.24 0.14 22.84
CA HIS A 674 11.66 0.40 22.56
C HIS A 674 12.17 1.65 23.31
N ALA A 675 11.29 2.62 23.58
CA ALA A 675 11.60 3.79 24.38
C ALA A 675 11.96 3.40 25.82
N SER A 676 11.16 2.54 26.45
CA SER A 676 11.39 2.02 27.79
C SER A 676 12.69 1.21 27.88
N MET A 677 12.95 0.35 26.88
CA MET A 677 14.21 -0.42 26.79
C MET A 677 15.43 0.50 26.79
N LEU A 678 15.39 1.57 25.99
CA LEU A 678 16.48 2.52 25.90
C LEU A 678 16.64 3.37 27.16
N LYS A 679 15.53 3.73 27.80
CA LYS A 679 15.56 4.45 29.08
C LYS A 679 16.20 3.59 30.18
N CYS A 680 15.87 2.30 30.22
CA CYS A 680 16.46 1.33 31.14
C CYS A 680 17.96 1.13 30.87
N ARG A 681 18.33 0.91 29.61
CA ARG A 681 19.74 0.81 29.17
C ARG A 681 20.58 2.00 29.62
N ARG A 682 20.01 3.21 29.60
CA ARG A 682 20.68 4.46 29.99
C ARG A 682 20.70 4.68 31.52
N GLY A 683 20.25 3.71 32.31
CA GLY A 683 20.19 3.80 33.78
C GLY A 683 19.17 4.79 34.31
N LYS A 684 18.22 5.27 33.47
CA LYS A 684 17.19 6.23 33.89
C LYS A 684 15.98 5.56 34.57
N ILE A 685 15.77 4.28 34.31
CA ILE A 685 14.82 3.41 35.02
C ILE A 685 15.52 2.09 35.33
N ALA A 686 15.17 1.44 36.45
CA ALA A 686 15.83 0.21 36.89
C ALA A 686 15.47 -1.01 36.01
N HIS A 687 14.23 -1.06 35.54
CA HIS A 687 13.69 -2.15 34.73
C HIS A 687 12.83 -1.57 33.59
N PRO A 688 12.71 -2.27 32.45
CA PRO A 688 11.76 -1.89 31.41
C PRO A 688 10.31 -1.91 31.95
N SER A 689 9.48 -1.01 31.44
CA SER A 689 8.06 -0.90 31.74
C SER A 689 7.28 -2.02 31.03
N TRP A 690 7.32 -3.22 31.61
CA TRP A 690 6.68 -4.42 31.05
C TRP A 690 5.15 -4.37 31.12
N ILE A 691 4.52 -4.78 30.02
CA ILE A 691 3.07 -4.88 29.79
C ILE A 691 2.76 -6.37 29.59
N TYR A 692 1.76 -6.90 30.28
CA TYR A 692 1.51 -8.34 30.35
C TYR A 692 0.25 -8.76 29.60
N LEU A 693 0.24 -9.95 29.03
CA LEU A 693 -0.95 -10.58 28.47
C LEU A 693 -1.52 -11.60 29.46
N ASP A 694 -2.79 -11.42 29.82
CA ASP A 694 -3.56 -12.41 30.57
C ASP A 694 -4.31 -13.30 29.56
N PHE A 695 -3.98 -14.59 29.54
CA PHE A 695 -4.64 -15.53 28.63
C PHE A 695 -6.08 -15.81 29.05
N ASP A 696 -6.92 -16.07 28.04
CA ASP A 696 -8.29 -16.54 28.24
C ASP A 696 -8.30 -17.86 29.03
N LYS A 697 -9.34 -18.04 29.87
CA LYS A 697 -9.59 -19.21 30.71
C LYS A 697 -9.61 -20.52 29.95
N GLN A 698 -9.82 -20.50 28.62
CA GLN A 698 -9.69 -21.69 27.78
C GLN A 698 -8.29 -22.32 27.81
N PHE A 699 -7.25 -21.55 28.15
CA PHE A 699 -5.88 -22.04 28.27
C PHE A 699 -5.49 -22.22 29.74
N LYS A 700 -5.54 -23.46 30.24
CA LYS A 700 -5.12 -23.77 31.62
C LYS A 700 -3.62 -23.60 31.85
N ARG A 701 -2.80 -23.78 30.80
CA ARG A 701 -1.34 -23.64 30.81
C ARG A 701 -0.88 -23.13 29.44
N PRO A 702 -0.94 -21.82 29.20
CA PRO A 702 -0.56 -21.24 27.92
C PRO A 702 0.97 -21.17 27.79
N GLU A 703 1.60 -22.31 27.46
CA GLU A 703 3.02 -22.31 27.11
C GLU A 703 3.18 -21.90 25.65
N VAL A 704 3.65 -20.67 25.44
CA VAL A 704 3.85 -20.11 24.10
C VAL A 704 5.20 -20.58 23.58
N ALA A 705 5.18 -21.37 22.50
CA ALA A 705 6.38 -21.87 21.83
C ALA A 705 6.96 -20.82 20.87
N ASN A 706 6.10 -20.06 20.19
CA ASN A 706 6.50 -18.98 19.30
C ASN A 706 5.39 -17.92 19.20
N LEU A 707 5.76 -16.68 18.92
CA LEU A 707 4.86 -15.53 18.78
C LEU A 707 5.34 -14.70 17.58
N CYS A 708 4.39 -14.13 16.85
CA CYS A 708 4.64 -13.00 15.96
C CYS A 708 3.55 -11.93 16.13
N PRO A 709 3.91 -10.68 16.52
CA PRO A 709 3.02 -9.55 16.47
C PRO A 709 2.93 -9.01 15.03
N CYS A 710 1.73 -9.01 14.45
CA CYS A 710 1.50 -8.42 13.14
C CYS A 710 1.13 -6.93 13.28
N VAL A 711 1.59 -6.13 12.32
CA VAL A 711 1.29 -4.68 12.24
C VAL A 711 -0.19 -4.38 12.01
N ASP A 712 -1.00 -5.39 11.69
CA ASP A 712 -2.45 -5.26 11.57
C ASP A 712 -3.23 -5.43 12.87
N GLY A 713 -2.51 -5.57 13.99
CA GLY A 713 -3.13 -5.74 15.30
C GLY A 713 -3.56 -7.17 15.57
N THR A 714 -3.04 -8.15 14.83
CA THR A 714 -3.19 -9.59 15.15
C THR A 714 -1.93 -10.12 15.83
N LEU A 715 -2.09 -10.85 16.93
CA LEU A 715 -1.06 -11.76 17.45
C LEU A 715 -1.26 -13.14 16.82
N ILE A 716 -0.20 -13.73 16.30
CA ILE A 716 -0.16 -15.15 15.97
C ILE A 716 0.78 -15.87 16.93
N VAL A 717 0.33 -17.01 17.48
CA VAL A 717 1.12 -17.81 18.42
C VAL A 717 1.12 -19.27 18.01
N SER A 718 2.23 -19.96 18.27
CA SER A 718 2.21 -21.41 18.40
C SER A 718 2.18 -21.78 19.88
N MET A 719 1.18 -22.57 20.26
CA MET A 719 0.92 -22.95 21.64
C MET A 719 0.15 -24.27 21.66
N LEU A 720 0.42 -25.15 22.63
CA LEU A 720 -0.29 -26.42 22.81
C LEU A 720 -0.34 -27.30 21.54
N SER A 721 0.75 -27.31 20.76
CA SER A 721 0.86 -28.02 19.47
C SER A 721 -0.12 -27.55 18.38
N ASP A 722 -0.61 -26.32 18.47
CA ASP A 722 -1.43 -25.68 17.44
C ASP A 722 -0.94 -24.26 17.15
N ILE A 723 -1.57 -23.63 16.15
CA ILE A 723 -1.41 -22.21 15.83
C ILE A 723 -2.71 -21.49 16.18
N TYR A 724 -2.61 -20.38 16.89
CA TYR A 724 -3.74 -19.53 17.25
C TYR A 724 -3.50 -18.09 16.84
N THR A 725 -4.58 -17.36 16.60
CA THR A 725 -4.52 -15.91 16.42
C THR A 725 -5.54 -15.21 17.31
N ALA A 726 -5.23 -14.00 17.74
CA ALA A 726 -6.20 -13.08 18.32
C ALA A 726 -5.90 -11.66 17.88
N ASP A 727 -6.94 -10.83 17.77
CA ASP A 727 -6.75 -9.39 17.66
C ASP A 727 -6.27 -8.86 19.02
N TYR A 728 -5.39 -7.88 19.02
CA TYR A 728 -4.87 -7.28 20.25
C TYR A 728 -4.92 -5.76 20.23
N THR A 729 -5.01 -5.20 21.42
CA THR A 729 -4.77 -3.80 21.72
C THR A 729 -3.92 -3.71 22.98
N ILE A 730 -3.19 -2.61 23.16
CA ILE A 730 -2.36 -2.41 24.34
C ILE A 730 -3.02 -1.33 25.21
N ASP A 731 -3.54 -1.73 26.36
CA ASP A 731 -3.95 -0.81 27.42
C ASP A 731 -2.74 -0.53 28.30
N ARG A 732 -2.07 0.57 28.00
CA ARG A 732 -0.86 0.99 28.69
C ARG A 732 -1.13 1.46 30.11
N LYS A 733 -2.31 2.03 30.38
CA LYS A 733 -2.70 2.47 31.72
C LYS A 733 -2.88 1.29 32.64
N ALA A 734 -3.47 0.20 32.15
CA ALA A 734 -3.58 -1.06 32.87
C ALA A 734 -2.30 -1.91 32.82
N SER A 735 -1.31 -1.54 31.99
CA SER A 735 -0.15 -2.37 31.66
C SER A 735 -0.57 -3.78 31.22
N ARG A 736 -1.57 -3.83 30.32
CA ARG A 736 -2.14 -5.07 29.80
C ARG A 736 -2.25 -5.09 28.27
N VAL A 737 -1.94 -6.24 27.71
CA VAL A 737 -2.29 -6.59 26.34
C VAL A 737 -3.67 -7.23 26.38
N VAL A 738 -4.65 -6.58 25.75
CA VAL A 738 -6.04 -7.04 25.69
C VAL A 738 -6.26 -7.72 24.36
N THR A 739 -6.68 -8.99 24.38
CA THR A 739 -6.96 -9.76 23.16
C THR A 739 -8.44 -10.05 22.98
N SER A 740 -8.85 -10.23 21.73
CA SER A 740 -10.09 -10.94 21.41
C SER A 740 -9.98 -12.44 21.76
N SER A 741 -11.07 -13.19 21.55
CA SER A 741 -11.04 -14.64 21.69
C SER A 741 -10.05 -15.27 20.70
N TRP A 742 -9.24 -16.22 21.18
CA TRP A 742 -8.24 -16.86 20.34
C TRP A 742 -8.88 -17.87 19.39
N VAL A 743 -8.57 -17.73 18.11
CA VAL A 743 -9.06 -18.57 17.02
C VAL A 743 -7.98 -19.58 16.64
N LYS A 744 -8.34 -20.86 16.63
CA LYS A 744 -7.46 -21.95 16.18
C LYS A 744 -7.30 -21.94 14.66
N ARG A 745 -6.06 -21.98 14.20
CA ARG A 745 -5.69 -21.92 12.77
C ARG A 745 -5.23 -23.25 12.19
N GLY A 746 -4.98 -24.26 13.04
CA GLY A 746 -4.43 -25.53 12.61
C GLY A 746 -2.96 -25.42 12.24
N GLY A 747 -2.27 -26.56 12.22
CA GLY A 747 -0.82 -26.63 12.00
C GLY A 747 -0.04 -26.70 13.31
N LYS A 748 1.17 -27.26 13.25
CA LYS A 748 2.10 -27.35 14.37
C LYS A 748 3.39 -26.67 13.95
N ALA A 749 3.82 -25.68 14.74
CA ALA A 749 4.92 -24.81 14.35
C ALA A 749 6.00 -24.72 15.42
N THR A 750 7.25 -24.59 14.97
CA THR A 750 8.38 -24.12 15.76
C THR A 750 8.55 -22.61 15.64
N GLN A 751 8.13 -22.04 14.50
CA GLN A 751 8.10 -20.61 14.25
C GLN A 751 6.83 -20.23 13.47
N VAL A 752 6.18 -19.11 13.83
CA VAL A 752 5.01 -18.57 13.14
C VAL A 752 5.26 -17.12 12.74
N VAL A 753 4.76 -16.73 11.58
CA VAL A 753 4.80 -15.35 11.09
C VAL A 753 3.51 -15.02 10.36
N LYS A 754 3.05 -13.80 10.52
CA LYS A 754 1.96 -13.23 9.72
C LYS A 754 2.43 -11.93 9.08
N MET A 755 2.22 -11.82 7.77
CA MET A 755 2.31 -10.57 7.03
C MET A 755 0.90 -10.03 6.82
N PRO A 756 0.67 -8.72 6.99
CA PRO A 756 -0.65 -8.14 6.78
C PRO A 756 -1.06 -8.26 5.30
N ILE A 757 -2.31 -7.96 5.02
CA ILE A 757 -2.76 -7.71 3.64
C ILE A 757 -1.91 -6.56 3.03
N PRO A 758 -1.48 -6.64 1.77
CA PRO A 758 -0.56 -5.65 1.20
C PRO A 758 -0.99 -4.19 1.33
N CYS A 759 -2.28 -3.91 1.19
CA CYS A 759 -2.86 -2.57 1.30
C CYS A 759 -3.09 -2.09 2.74
N TRP A 760 -2.64 -2.83 3.76
CA TRP A 760 -2.95 -2.51 5.16
C TRP A 760 -2.48 -1.11 5.58
N SER A 761 -1.28 -0.69 5.16
CA SER A 761 -0.75 0.64 5.47
C SER A 761 -1.64 1.75 4.89
N ILE A 762 -2.20 1.54 3.71
CA ILE A 762 -3.10 2.47 3.03
C ILE A 762 -4.46 2.49 3.76
N LEU A 763 -4.98 1.32 4.15
CA LEU A 763 -6.21 1.21 4.94
C LEU A 763 -6.10 1.97 6.27
N GLU A 764 -5.02 1.75 7.03
CA GLU A 764 -4.80 2.44 8.31
C GLU A 764 -4.57 3.94 8.13
N SER A 765 -3.86 4.34 7.08
CA SER A 765 -3.67 5.76 6.74
C SER A 765 -5.00 6.45 6.44
N LEU A 766 -5.88 5.81 5.66
CA LEU A 766 -7.22 6.32 5.41
C LEU A 766 -8.03 6.39 6.70
N HIS A 767 -8.05 5.32 7.50
CA HIS A 767 -8.77 5.26 8.77
C HIS A 767 -8.34 6.40 9.71
N ALA A 768 -7.04 6.62 9.88
CA ALA A 768 -6.50 7.71 10.71
C ALA A 768 -6.96 9.09 10.21
N ARG A 769 -6.83 9.36 8.91
CA ARG A 769 -7.26 10.63 8.30
C ARG A 769 -8.76 10.91 8.43
N LEU A 770 -9.58 9.86 8.46
CA LEU A 770 -11.02 9.98 8.65
C LEU A 770 -11.40 10.24 10.12
N LEU A 771 -10.56 9.83 11.07
CA LEU A 771 -10.74 10.08 12.50
C LEU A 771 -10.25 11.48 12.92
N ASP A 772 -9.19 11.98 12.28
CA ASP A 772 -8.70 13.34 12.48
C ASP A 772 -9.76 14.35 11.99
N LYS A 773 -10.28 15.16 12.91
CA LYS A 773 -11.36 16.13 12.63
C LYS A 773 -10.87 17.43 12.05
#